data_AF-A0A9W8MC75-F1
#
_entry.id   AF-A0A9W8MC75-F1
#
_cell.length_a   1.000
_cell.length_b   1.000
_cell.length_c   1.000
_cell.angle_alpha   90.00
_cell.angle_beta   90.00
_cell.angle_gamma   90.00
#
_symmetry.space_group_name_H-M   'P 1'
#
loop_
_entity.id
_entity.type
_entity.pdbx_description
1 polymer ?
#
loop_
_entity_poly.entity_id
_entity_poly.type
_entity_poly.pdbx_seq_one_letter_code
_entity_poly.pdbx_strand_id
1 'polypeptide(L)'
;MAGVHVSPMALGAMSIGDQWEKFGFGSMTKEDSFKLLDAYVDLGGNFIDTANNYQSESSEMFIGEWAEARGIRDQLFIATKYTHNPKLWDPSVNQKVMWSGNSIKSMHLTIESSLKKLRTSYIDLFYVHYWDFTTSIPELMHALHALVTTRKVLYLGISDTPAWVVTKANQYARCNALTPFCIYQGMWNVMERSFERDIIPMARDEGMALAPWGVLAQGKIRSDAEEEKRRQTGEGGRSVYAGWERTESEKKICRALEEVAKEVGAQSITAVAIAYVMHKTRYVFPVIGGRKVEHLVSNLEALEITLTSEHIKAIESVVPFDLGFPGAIFGDGTFYGSRTLASGHREIWPIAQPILPLIWAARFKIIMQGPPTLRGLESLRKDGDVFLEDLAEKEDIAILVVGPTAAGKSTFINNILRKTKSKQMARVSDGLTSCTDRLVQYRIGLPDDPTTQDQTRRVNVVLVDTPSLDRGSVPEDAFEILRQIAVWLASLHASGLNVGAIVFMYPIYRPGRLTNIDIASFRVFRKLCGSRNFLRIIAVTTKWDKCAKDEGEKREKHIWSEFWKGLYCNEPIQVHRLCDTIESAWAVLRFITTSVAQRPSTDPLTIQKEIVVKGKALMDTEAAQVLASVLSNQDDGKRTYFPPDRVNLQASFLALVYVDVFDY
;
A
#
# COMPACT_ATOMS: atom_id res chain seq x y z
N MET A 1 15.01 13.47 2.95
CA MET A 1 14.35 12.81 1.79
C MET A 1 14.14 13.85 0.70
N ALA A 2 14.33 13.49 -0.56
CA ALA A 2 13.98 14.34 -1.70
C ALA A 2 12.45 14.35 -1.88
N GLY A 3 11.87 15.51 -2.19
CA GLY A 3 10.42 15.67 -2.43
C GLY A 3 10.00 15.50 -3.89
N VAL A 4 10.93 15.08 -4.77
CA VAL A 4 10.69 14.90 -6.20
C VAL A 4 10.00 13.57 -6.49
N HIS A 5 9.15 13.56 -7.50
CA HIS A 5 8.42 12.38 -7.93
C HIS A 5 9.00 11.87 -9.26
N VAL A 6 9.38 10.60 -9.28
CA VAL A 6 9.96 9.92 -10.44
C VAL A 6 9.17 8.67 -10.77
N SER A 7 9.25 8.22 -12.02
CA SER A 7 8.68 6.96 -12.46
C SER A 7 9.21 5.79 -11.63
N PRO A 8 8.38 4.76 -11.37
CA PRO A 8 8.75 3.63 -10.52
C PRO A 8 9.92 2.79 -11.06
N MET A 9 10.22 2.92 -12.35
CA MET A 9 11.41 2.38 -12.99
C MET A 9 12.14 3.52 -13.70
N ALA A 10 13.47 3.48 -13.70
CA ALA A 10 14.32 4.40 -14.43
C ALA A 10 14.78 3.77 -15.76
N LEU A 11 14.82 4.54 -16.83
CA LEU A 11 15.39 4.11 -18.10
C LEU A 11 16.92 4.28 -18.07
N GLY A 12 17.64 3.16 -18.05
CA GLY A 12 19.08 3.12 -18.15
C GLY A 12 19.57 3.36 -19.58
N ALA A 13 20.35 4.42 -19.77
CA ALA A 13 20.80 4.91 -21.06
C ALA A 13 22.17 4.37 -21.50
N MET A 14 22.70 3.34 -20.85
CA MET A 14 23.99 2.73 -21.24
C MET A 14 23.98 2.20 -22.68
N SER A 15 22.81 1.78 -23.18
CA SER A 15 22.61 1.36 -24.57
C SER A 15 22.31 2.51 -25.53
N ILE A 16 21.92 3.69 -25.03
CA ILE A 16 21.60 4.87 -25.85
C ILE A 16 22.92 5.50 -26.30
N GLY A 17 23.17 5.48 -27.61
CA GLY A 17 24.42 5.93 -28.23
C GLY A 17 24.96 4.89 -29.21
N ASP A 18 26.06 5.23 -29.90
CA ASP A 18 26.49 4.55 -31.13
C ASP A 18 27.99 4.16 -31.15
N GLN A 19 28.68 4.21 -30.02
CA GLN A 19 30.15 4.10 -29.98
C GLN A 19 30.68 2.75 -29.48
N TRP A 20 29.85 1.93 -28.83
CA TRP A 20 30.29 0.72 -28.13
C TRP A 20 29.94 -0.61 -28.80
N GLU A 21 29.37 -0.58 -30.01
CA GLU A 21 29.12 -1.81 -30.80
C GLU A 21 30.41 -2.64 -30.92
N LYS A 22 31.52 -1.99 -31.30
CA LYS A 22 32.85 -2.61 -31.44
C LYS A 22 33.42 -3.24 -30.16
N PHE A 23 32.85 -2.91 -28.99
CA PHE A 23 33.26 -3.46 -27.70
C PHE A 23 32.31 -4.54 -27.18
N GLY A 24 31.33 -4.98 -27.99
CA GLY A 24 30.42 -6.07 -27.63
C GLY A 24 29.22 -5.66 -26.75
N PHE A 25 28.92 -4.36 -26.65
CA PHE A 25 27.74 -3.88 -25.92
C PHE A 25 26.45 -3.88 -26.76
N GLY A 26 26.55 -4.25 -28.04
CA GLY A 26 25.49 -4.19 -29.03
C GLY A 26 25.39 -2.83 -29.70
N SER A 27 24.73 -2.79 -30.86
CA SER A 27 24.46 -1.57 -31.62
C SER A 27 23.11 -0.95 -31.28
N MET A 28 23.08 0.38 -31.32
CA MET A 28 21.88 1.22 -31.40
C MET A 28 22.17 2.38 -32.36
N THR A 29 21.21 2.71 -33.21
CA THR A 29 21.28 3.94 -34.00
C THR A 29 20.73 5.11 -33.18
N LYS A 30 20.98 6.35 -33.65
CA LYS A 30 20.34 7.54 -33.07
C LYS A 30 18.82 7.46 -33.20
N GLU A 31 18.31 6.99 -34.34
CA GLU A 31 16.87 6.86 -34.58
C GLU A 31 16.22 5.87 -33.61
N ASP A 32 16.82 4.70 -33.42
CA ASP A 32 16.33 3.71 -32.46
C ASP A 32 16.43 4.21 -31.01
N SER A 33 17.46 5.01 -30.71
CA SER A 33 17.60 5.67 -29.41
C SER A 33 16.43 6.62 -29.16
N PHE A 34 16.06 7.41 -30.15
CA PHE A 34 14.94 8.35 -30.04
C PHE A 34 13.61 7.60 -29.93
N LYS A 35 13.41 6.53 -30.71
CA LYS A 35 12.21 5.67 -30.60
C LYS A 35 12.06 5.06 -29.21
N LEU A 36 13.16 4.60 -28.60
CA LEU A 36 13.14 4.05 -27.24
C LEU A 36 12.80 5.12 -26.20
N LEU A 37 13.39 6.31 -26.33
CA LEU A 37 13.12 7.45 -25.45
C LEU A 37 11.67 7.95 -25.58
N ASP A 38 11.15 8.05 -26.81
CA ASP A 38 9.76 8.41 -27.09
C ASP A 38 8.80 7.41 -26.43
N ALA A 39 9.00 6.11 -26.69
CA ALA A 39 8.17 5.08 -26.09
C ALA A 39 8.19 5.12 -24.55
N TYR A 40 9.34 5.40 -23.94
CA TYR A 40 9.45 5.51 -22.49
C TYR A 40 8.62 6.67 -21.92
N VAL A 41 8.70 7.85 -22.54
CA VAL A 41 7.92 9.02 -22.11
C VAL A 41 6.43 8.82 -22.38
N ASP A 42 6.07 8.27 -23.54
CA ASP A 42 4.67 8.00 -23.90
C ASP A 42 4.00 7.01 -22.92
N LEU A 43 4.79 6.13 -22.30
CA LEU A 43 4.36 5.20 -21.25
C LEU A 43 4.33 5.84 -19.85
N GLY A 44 4.57 7.15 -19.73
CA GLY A 44 4.57 7.90 -18.48
C GLY A 44 5.90 7.90 -17.71
N GLY A 45 6.98 7.42 -18.34
CA GLY A 45 8.32 7.46 -17.77
C GLY A 45 8.89 8.88 -17.74
N ASN A 46 9.56 9.25 -16.65
CA ASN A 46 10.25 10.53 -16.56
C ASN A 46 11.70 10.42 -16.07
N PHE A 47 12.12 9.29 -15.51
CA PHE A 47 13.45 9.13 -14.93
C PHE A 47 14.41 8.48 -15.93
N ILE A 48 15.42 9.21 -16.40
CA ILE A 48 16.46 8.71 -17.31
C ILE A 48 17.80 8.72 -16.60
N ASP A 49 18.49 7.57 -16.57
CA ASP A 49 19.82 7.39 -15.97
C ASP A 49 20.89 7.22 -17.04
N THR A 50 21.77 8.21 -17.22
CA THR A 50 22.94 8.17 -18.11
C THR A 50 24.24 8.38 -17.34
N ALA A 51 25.38 8.48 -18.00
CA ALA A 51 26.67 8.83 -17.40
C ALA A 51 27.58 9.53 -18.42
N ASN A 52 28.54 10.30 -17.90
CA ASN A 52 29.48 11.05 -18.74
C ASN A 52 30.23 10.19 -19.77
N ASN A 53 30.53 8.93 -19.45
CA ASN A 53 31.31 8.02 -20.27
C ASN A 53 30.46 7.10 -21.17
N TYR A 54 29.14 7.02 -20.96
CA TYR A 54 28.30 6.07 -21.68
C TYR A 54 28.34 6.31 -23.18
N GLN A 55 28.60 5.22 -23.92
CA GLN A 55 28.75 5.25 -25.38
C GLN A 55 29.76 6.31 -25.82
N SER A 56 30.88 6.42 -25.10
CA SER A 56 31.91 7.44 -25.34
C SER A 56 31.32 8.84 -25.50
N GLU A 57 30.49 9.22 -24.52
CA GLU A 57 29.78 10.51 -24.42
C GLU A 57 28.52 10.68 -25.29
N SER A 58 28.32 9.83 -26.30
CA SER A 58 27.17 9.99 -27.22
C SER A 58 25.81 9.80 -26.54
N SER A 59 25.74 9.08 -25.41
CA SER A 59 24.49 8.90 -24.65
C SER A 59 23.91 10.23 -24.18
N GLU A 60 24.70 11.05 -23.50
CA GLU A 60 24.28 12.39 -23.05
C GLU A 60 23.95 13.30 -24.23
N MET A 61 24.71 13.22 -25.33
CA MET A 61 24.47 14.00 -26.54
C MET A 61 23.11 13.68 -27.17
N PHE A 62 22.76 12.39 -27.24
CA PHE A 62 21.52 11.93 -27.85
C PHE A 62 20.32 12.31 -26.98
N ILE A 63 20.41 12.12 -25.67
CA ILE A 63 19.35 12.52 -24.73
C ILE A 63 19.12 14.03 -24.78
N GLY A 64 20.19 14.83 -24.79
CA GLY A 64 20.09 16.29 -24.86
C GLY A 64 19.46 16.78 -26.15
N GLU A 65 19.91 16.26 -27.30
CA GLU A 65 19.31 16.57 -28.61
C GLU A 65 17.84 16.16 -28.68
N TRP A 66 17.53 14.96 -28.19
CA TRP A 66 16.17 14.42 -28.19
C TRP A 66 15.21 15.28 -27.34
N ALA A 67 15.61 15.62 -26.11
CA ALA A 67 14.79 16.37 -25.18
C ALA A 67 14.59 17.83 -25.64
N GLU A 68 15.64 18.47 -26.17
CA GLU A 68 15.57 19.81 -26.76
C GLU A 68 14.63 19.84 -27.96
N ALA A 69 14.77 18.88 -28.89
CA ALA A 69 13.94 18.82 -30.09
C ALA A 69 12.44 18.64 -29.79
N ARG A 70 12.10 18.09 -28.63
CA ARG A 70 10.72 17.88 -28.16
C ARG A 70 10.22 18.96 -27.21
N GLY A 71 11.11 19.81 -26.70
CA GLY A 71 10.76 20.85 -25.73
C GLY A 71 10.27 20.30 -24.38
N ILE A 72 10.73 19.12 -23.97
CA ILE A 72 10.20 18.39 -22.79
C ILE A 72 11.18 18.33 -21.61
N ARG A 73 12.29 19.07 -21.63
CA ARG A 73 13.33 19.00 -20.58
C ARG A 73 12.76 19.10 -19.16
N ASP A 74 11.81 20.00 -18.92
CA ASP A 74 11.24 20.24 -17.58
C ASP A 74 10.23 19.16 -17.14
N GLN A 75 9.87 18.24 -18.04
CA GLN A 75 9.03 17.07 -17.73
C GLN A 75 9.89 15.86 -17.34
N LEU A 76 11.22 15.94 -17.51
CA LEU A 76 12.15 14.85 -17.32
C LEU A 76 12.95 15.01 -16.03
N PHE A 77 13.26 13.88 -15.41
CA PHE A 77 14.22 13.74 -14.34
C PHE A 77 15.47 13.04 -14.88
N ILE A 78 16.51 13.81 -15.21
CA ILE A 78 17.73 13.29 -15.84
C ILE A 78 18.82 13.14 -14.78
N ALA A 79 19.27 11.90 -14.60
CA ALA A 79 20.45 11.58 -13.81
C ALA A 79 21.67 11.35 -14.70
N THR A 80 22.82 11.91 -14.29
CA THR A 80 24.12 11.58 -14.87
C THR A 80 25.18 11.38 -13.78
N LYS A 81 26.39 10.97 -14.17
CA LYS A 81 27.45 10.56 -13.27
C LYS A 81 28.81 11.04 -13.75
N TYR A 82 29.72 11.26 -12.81
CA TYR A 82 31.13 11.54 -13.10
C TYR A 82 32.04 10.41 -12.57
N THR A 83 33.32 10.63 -12.29
CA THR A 83 34.31 9.61 -11.89
C THR A 83 34.90 8.77 -13.03
N HIS A 84 34.08 8.26 -13.95
CA HIS A 84 34.60 7.55 -15.13
C HIS A 84 35.27 8.51 -16.13
N ASN A 85 36.30 8.03 -16.83
CA ASN A 85 37.00 8.79 -17.86
C ASN A 85 36.26 8.74 -19.21
N PRO A 86 35.59 9.82 -19.66
CA PRO A 86 34.94 9.84 -20.98
C PRO A 86 35.95 9.91 -22.14
N LYS A 87 37.16 10.40 -21.89
CA LYS A 87 38.21 10.64 -22.90
C LYS A 87 39.15 9.45 -23.10
N LEU A 88 38.81 8.27 -22.57
CA LEU A 88 39.67 7.09 -22.63
C LEU A 88 40.11 6.77 -24.06
N TRP A 89 39.17 6.79 -25.01
CA TRP A 89 39.39 6.44 -26.41
C TRP A 89 39.56 7.63 -27.35
N ASP A 90 39.59 8.85 -26.82
CA ASP A 90 39.79 10.06 -27.62
C ASP A 90 41.30 10.24 -27.90
N PRO A 91 41.74 10.17 -29.17
CA PRO A 91 43.15 10.35 -29.52
C PRO A 91 43.60 11.81 -29.45
N SER A 92 42.67 12.78 -29.44
CA SER A 92 43.00 14.21 -29.36
C SER A 92 43.40 14.67 -27.96
N VAL A 93 43.09 13.87 -26.93
CA VAL A 93 43.39 14.17 -25.53
C VAL A 93 44.63 13.42 -25.09
N ASN A 94 45.76 14.12 -24.98
CA ASN A 94 47.03 13.51 -24.56
C ASN A 94 47.03 13.12 -23.06
N GLN A 95 46.57 14.01 -22.19
CA GLN A 95 46.57 13.81 -20.73
C GLN A 95 45.16 13.54 -20.21
N LYS A 96 44.91 12.30 -19.81
CA LYS A 96 43.57 11.80 -19.48
C LYS A 96 43.29 11.67 -17.98
N VAL A 97 44.33 11.73 -17.14
CA VAL A 97 44.24 11.51 -15.69
C VAL A 97 43.27 12.47 -14.99
N MET A 98 43.12 13.69 -15.50
CA MET A 98 42.26 14.72 -14.92
C MET A 98 40.76 14.52 -15.21
N TRP A 99 40.39 13.53 -16.01
CA TRP A 99 39.00 13.21 -16.39
C TRP A 99 38.40 12.05 -15.59
N SER A 100 39.15 11.49 -14.63
CA SER A 100 38.70 10.37 -13.80
C SER A 100 38.84 10.64 -12.30
N GLY A 101 38.17 9.83 -11.50
CA GLY A 101 38.22 9.90 -10.04
C GLY A 101 37.27 10.94 -9.45
N ASN A 102 37.23 10.98 -8.13
CA ASN A 102 36.28 11.76 -7.34
C ASN A 102 36.76 13.20 -7.08
N SER A 103 37.93 13.58 -7.60
CA SER A 103 38.55 14.89 -7.38
C SER A 103 37.72 16.04 -7.93
N ILE A 104 37.87 17.23 -7.32
CA ILE A 104 37.20 18.45 -7.79
C ILE A 104 37.52 18.77 -9.24
N LYS A 105 38.76 18.48 -9.68
CA LYS A 105 39.17 18.74 -11.08
C LYS A 105 38.36 17.91 -12.08
N SER A 106 38.19 16.61 -11.81
CA SER A 106 37.41 15.70 -12.66
C SER A 106 35.92 16.07 -12.64
N MET A 107 35.40 16.39 -11.45
CA MET A 107 34.03 16.86 -11.27
C MET A 107 33.73 18.13 -12.09
N HIS A 108 34.62 19.13 -12.01
CA HIS A 108 34.48 20.39 -12.72
C HIS A 108 34.49 20.20 -14.25
N LEU A 109 35.42 19.39 -14.78
CA LEU A 109 35.45 19.10 -16.21
C LEU A 109 34.19 18.34 -16.67
N THR A 110 33.71 17.40 -15.85
CA THR A 110 32.55 16.59 -16.19
C THR A 110 31.26 17.42 -16.18
N ILE A 111 31.01 18.23 -15.14
CA ILE A 111 29.75 18.97 -15.03
C ILE A 111 29.54 19.93 -16.20
N GLU A 112 30.58 20.67 -16.60
CA GLU A 112 30.51 21.60 -17.75
C GLU A 112 30.26 20.86 -19.06
N SER A 113 30.92 19.71 -19.24
CA SER A 113 30.76 18.90 -20.45
C SER A 113 29.38 18.25 -20.52
N SER A 114 28.90 17.66 -19.42
CA SER A 114 27.60 17.00 -19.33
C SER A 114 26.44 17.98 -19.56
N LEU A 115 26.46 19.17 -18.95
CA LEU A 115 25.43 20.20 -19.17
C LEU A 115 25.34 20.60 -20.64
N LYS A 116 26.49 20.78 -21.31
CA LYS A 116 26.54 21.10 -22.74
C LYS A 116 25.98 19.96 -23.60
N LYS A 117 26.33 18.71 -23.32
CA LYS A 117 25.88 17.54 -24.08
C LYS A 117 24.37 17.29 -23.89
N LEU A 118 23.90 17.40 -22.65
CA LEU A 118 22.48 17.30 -22.29
C LEU A 118 21.65 18.53 -22.72
N ARG A 119 22.29 19.57 -23.25
CA ARG A 119 21.65 20.81 -23.73
C ARG A 119 20.71 21.43 -22.70
N THR A 120 21.18 21.51 -21.45
CA THR A 120 20.39 22.00 -20.32
C THR A 120 21.27 22.78 -19.34
N SER A 121 20.66 23.62 -18.51
CA SER A 121 21.33 24.42 -17.49
C SER A 121 21.45 23.71 -16.14
N TYR A 122 20.75 22.58 -15.95
CA TYR A 122 20.74 21.84 -14.69
C TYR A 122 20.64 20.33 -14.90
N ILE A 123 21.20 19.58 -13.96
CA ILE A 123 21.04 18.13 -13.81
C ILE A 123 20.15 17.85 -12.60
N ASP A 124 19.15 17.00 -12.76
CA ASP A 124 18.25 16.66 -11.66
C ASP A 124 18.99 15.87 -10.59
N LEU A 125 19.74 14.83 -10.98
CA LEU A 125 20.45 13.96 -10.06
C LEU A 125 21.88 13.70 -10.53
N PHE A 126 22.87 14.05 -9.71
CA PHE A 126 24.27 13.84 -10.02
C PHE A 126 24.88 12.76 -9.12
N TYR A 127 25.35 11.68 -9.73
CA TYR A 127 25.97 10.57 -9.03
C TYR A 127 27.49 10.70 -8.96
N VAL A 128 28.07 10.42 -7.80
CA VAL A 128 29.43 9.86 -7.70
C VAL A 128 29.35 8.41 -8.18
N HIS A 129 30.02 8.06 -9.29
CA HIS A 129 29.75 6.79 -9.99
C HIS A 129 30.39 5.57 -9.30
N TYR A 130 31.54 5.76 -8.65
CA TYR A 130 32.16 4.75 -7.79
C TYR A 130 33.11 5.42 -6.80
N TRP A 131 33.49 4.71 -5.74
CA TRP A 131 34.48 5.20 -4.80
C TRP A 131 35.91 4.88 -5.24
N ASP A 132 36.76 5.89 -5.36
CA ASP A 132 38.12 5.74 -5.90
C ASP A 132 39.23 5.70 -4.83
N PHE A 133 38.89 5.90 -3.55
CA PHE A 133 39.83 6.00 -2.41
C PHE A 133 40.91 7.08 -2.52
N THR A 134 40.85 7.99 -3.49
CA THR A 134 41.86 9.05 -3.66
C THR A 134 41.39 10.39 -3.13
N THR A 135 40.09 10.66 -3.18
CA THR A 135 39.52 11.95 -2.78
C THR A 135 38.94 11.89 -1.38
N SER A 136 39.24 12.90 -0.57
CA SER A 136 38.71 12.99 0.79
C SER A 136 37.21 13.32 0.80
N ILE A 137 36.47 12.79 1.78
CA ILE A 137 35.05 13.12 1.97
C ILE A 137 34.83 14.64 2.12
N PRO A 138 35.62 15.40 2.91
CA PRO A 138 35.50 16.85 2.97
C PRO A 138 35.57 17.54 1.60
N GLU A 139 36.63 17.25 0.83
CA GLU A 139 36.81 17.82 -0.51
C GLU A 139 35.60 17.52 -1.41
N LEU A 140 35.20 16.26 -1.45
CA LEU A 140 34.07 15.79 -2.24
C LEU A 140 32.76 16.49 -1.87
N MET A 141 32.39 16.48 -0.58
CA MET A 141 31.09 16.99 -0.15
C MET A 141 30.98 18.51 -0.29
N HIS A 142 32.06 19.26 -0.08
CA HIS A 142 32.08 20.70 -0.34
C HIS A 142 31.89 21.00 -1.83
N ALA A 143 32.55 20.25 -2.71
CA ALA A 143 32.42 20.46 -4.15
C ALA A 143 31.03 20.08 -4.68
N LEU A 144 30.46 18.96 -4.24
CA LEU A 144 29.09 18.57 -4.59
C LEU A 144 28.07 19.59 -4.08
N HIS A 145 28.22 20.06 -2.84
CA HIS A 145 27.33 21.06 -2.28
C HIS A 145 27.40 22.37 -3.06
N ALA A 146 28.60 22.80 -3.51
CA ALA A 146 28.75 23.98 -4.36
C ALA A 146 27.95 23.87 -5.68
N LEU A 147 27.90 22.68 -6.29
CA LEU A 147 27.06 22.45 -7.48
C LEU A 147 25.56 22.59 -7.18
N VAL A 148 25.14 22.16 -5.99
CA VAL A 148 23.74 22.29 -5.55
C VAL A 148 23.38 23.75 -5.26
N THR A 149 24.23 24.48 -4.54
CA THR A 149 23.98 25.89 -4.22
C THR A 149 24.02 26.78 -5.46
N THR A 150 24.81 26.41 -6.47
CA THR A 150 24.85 27.09 -7.78
C THR A 150 23.76 26.61 -8.75
N ARG A 151 22.86 25.70 -8.31
CA ARG A 151 21.72 25.18 -9.08
C ARG A 151 22.09 24.46 -10.38
N LYS A 152 23.35 24.07 -10.57
CA LYS A 152 23.77 23.19 -11.66
C LYS A 152 23.31 21.76 -11.44
N VAL A 153 23.11 21.37 -10.18
CA VAL A 153 22.61 20.07 -9.75
C VAL A 153 21.50 20.28 -8.74
N LEU A 154 20.43 19.48 -8.79
CA LEU A 154 19.33 19.57 -7.81
C LEU A 154 19.48 18.57 -6.67
N TYR A 155 19.82 17.32 -7.00
CA TYR A 155 19.92 16.21 -6.06
C TYR A 155 21.25 15.46 -6.21
N LEU A 156 21.72 14.86 -5.12
CA LEU A 156 22.97 14.11 -5.07
C LEU A 156 22.70 12.61 -4.88
N GLY A 157 23.36 11.80 -5.69
CA GLY A 157 23.37 10.35 -5.58
C GLY A 157 24.78 9.81 -5.44
N ILE A 158 24.90 8.56 -5.02
CA ILE A 158 26.16 7.84 -4.99
C ILE A 158 25.96 6.41 -5.49
N SER A 159 26.94 5.90 -6.25
CA SER A 159 26.90 4.57 -6.84
C SER A 159 28.11 3.75 -6.42
N ASP A 160 27.94 2.44 -6.34
CA ASP A 160 28.99 1.43 -6.19
C ASP A 160 30.07 1.83 -5.16
N THR A 161 29.60 2.27 -4.00
CA THR A 161 30.43 2.82 -2.92
C THR A 161 30.19 2.04 -1.63
N PRO A 162 31.24 1.69 -0.86
CA PRO A 162 31.06 0.98 0.41
C PRO A 162 30.10 1.71 1.36
N ALA A 163 29.18 0.97 1.99
CA ALA A 163 28.14 1.52 2.88
C ALA A 163 28.70 2.49 3.94
N TRP A 164 29.83 2.13 4.58
CA TRP A 164 30.45 2.95 5.61
C TRP A 164 30.97 4.30 5.09
N VAL A 165 31.37 4.38 3.81
CA VAL A 165 31.77 5.64 3.17
C VAL A 165 30.54 6.53 2.98
N VAL A 166 29.43 5.95 2.52
CA VAL A 166 28.16 6.68 2.30
C VAL A 166 27.67 7.28 3.61
N THR A 167 27.57 6.47 4.67
CA THR A 167 27.18 6.93 6.02
C THR A 167 28.12 8.02 6.53
N LYS A 168 29.44 7.85 6.36
CA LYS A 168 30.43 8.86 6.77
C LYS A 168 30.27 10.18 6.00
N ALA A 169 30.01 10.10 4.69
CA ALA A 169 29.83 11.27 3.84
C ALA A 169 28.53 12.02 4.17
N ASN A 170 27.42 11.31 4.34
CA ASN A 170 26.16 11.90 4.76
C ASN A 170 26.24 12.49 6.18
N GLN A 171 26.92 11.81 7.11
CA GLN A 171 27.16 12.36 8.43
C GLN A 171 27.99 13.64 8.38
N TYR A 172 29.07 13.65 7.58
CA TYR A 172 29.87 14.85 7.35
C TYR A 172 29.01 15.99 6.78
N ALA A 173 28.13 15.69 5.82
CA ALA A 173 27.24 16.67 5.24
C ALA A 173 26.30 17.29 6.28
N ARG A 174 25.62 16.46 7.08
CA ARG A 174 24.75 16.91 8.18
C ARG A 174 25.48 17.79 9.18
N CYS A 175 26.70 17.41 9.59
CA CYS A 175 27.49 18.16 10.58
C CYS A 175 27.99 19.51 10.05
N ASN A 176 28.11 19.67 8.73
CA ASN A 176 28.68 20.87 8.11
C ASN A 176 27.64 21.65 7.29
N ALA A 177 26.34 21.38 7.48
CA ALA A 177 25.23 21.99 6.75
C ALA A 177 25.35 21.88 5.21
N LEU A 178 25.93 20.78 4.73
CA LEU A 178 26.05 20.47 3.31
C LEU A 178 24.91 19.56 2.85
N THR A 179 24.71 19.49 1.54
CA THR A 179 23.69 18.62 0.93
C THR A 179 24.11 17.15 1.03
N PRO A 180 23.32 16.26 1.66
CA PRO A 180 23.61 14.83 1.72
C PRO A 180 23.19 14.10 0.43
N PHE A 181 23.62 12.85 0.26
CA PHE A 181 23.11 11.95 -0.76
C PHE A 181 21.68 11.51 -0.42
N CYS A 182 20.80 11.46 -1.42
CA CYS A 182 19.41 11.02 -1.24
C CYS A 182 19.10 9.65 -1.86
N ILE A 183 20.00 9.10 -2.68
CA ILE A 183 19.78 7.84 -3.40
C ILE A 183 21.10 7.10 -3.64
N TYR A 184 21.06 5.78 -3.52
CA TYR A 184 22.17 4.88 -3.78
C TYR A 184 21.89 4.05 -5.04
N GLN A 185 22.84 3.97 -5.97
CA GLN A 185 22.79 3.09 -7.13
C GLN A 185 23.81 1.95 -7.01
N GLY A 186 23.45 0.74 -7.40
CA GLY A 186 24.41 -0.38 -7.40
C GLY A 186 23.84 -1.67 -7.98
N MET A 187 24.70 -2.66 -8.21
CA MET A 187 24.27 -3.93 -8.81
C MET A 187 23.40 -4.73 -7.84
N TRP A 188 22.18 -5.07 -8.26
CA TRP A 188 21.31 -5.96 -7.48
C TRP A 188 20.31 -6.68 -8.37
N ASN A 189 20.23 -8.00 -8.24
CA ASN A 189 19.24 -8.83 -8.89
C ASN A 189 19.06 -10.15 -8.12
N VAL A 190 18.16 -11.01 -8.58
CA VAL A 190 17.89 -12.32 -7.96
C VAL A 190 19.12 -13.25 -7.90
N MET A 191 20.11 -13.07 -8.78
CA MET A 191 21.34 -13.88 -8.85
C MET A 191 22.50 -13.26 -8.07
N GLU A 192 22.56 -11.94 -7.95
CA GLU A 192 23.59 -11.17 -7.24
C GLU A 192 22.96 -10.34 -6.12
N ARG A 193 23.10 -10.84 -4.89
CA ARG A 193 22.40 -10.35 -3.69
C ARG A 193 23.34 -9.72 -2.66
N SER A 194 24.62 -9.52 -2.95
CA SER A 194 25.57 -8.87 -2.02
C SER A 194 25.12 -7.48 -1.58
N PHE A 195 24.35 -6.78 -2.43
CA PHE A 195 23.67 -5.52 -2.13
C PHE A 195 22.82 -5.59 -0.84
N GLU A 196 22.22 -6.74 -0.54
CA GLU A 196 21.35 -6.93 0.62
C GLU A 196 22.11 -6.91 1.96
N ARG A 197 23.44 -7.16 1.95
CA ARG A 197 24.25 -7.30 3.17
C ARG A 197 24.35 -6.00 3.97
N ASP A 198 24.78 -4.92 3.32
CA ASP A 198 25.05 -3.63 3.98
C ASP A 198 24.39 -2.44 3.27
N ILE A 199 24.14 -2.50 1.96
CA ILE A 199 23.58 -1.36 1.23
C ILE A 199 22.12 -1.14 1.59
N ILE A 200 21.30 -2.19 1.65
CA ILE A 200 19.88 -2.06 2.06
C ILE A 200 19.74 -1.61 3.52
N PRO A 201 20.47 -2.17 4.51
CA PRO A 201 20.50 -1.62 5.87
C PRO A 201 20.92 -0.15 5.90
N MET A 202 22.01 0.22 5.21
CA MET A 202 22.51 1.60 5.17
C MET A 202 21.47 2.55 4.58
N ALA A 203 20.85 2.21 3.44
CA ALA A 203 19.86 3.07 2.80
C ALA A 203 18.60 3.26 3.67
N ARG A 204 18.20 2.23 4.43
CA ARG A 204 17.09 2.35 5.39
C ARG A 204 17.42 3.34 6.51
N ASP A 205 18.61 3.23 7.09
CA ASP A 205 19.06 4.06 8.20
C ASP A 205 19.30 5.52 7.77
N GLU A 206 19.98 5.71 6.64
CA GLU A 206 20.27 7.03 6.05
C GLU A 206 19.04 7.66 5.36
N GLY A 207 17.91 6.94 5.28
CA GLY A 207 16.67 7.43 4.65
C GLY A 207 16.82 7.69 3.15
N MET A 208 17.64 6.89 2.47
CA MET A 208 17.95 6.99 1.05
C MET A 208 17.04 6.09 0.20
N ALA A 209 16.80 6.52 -1.04
CA ALA A 209 16.25 5.67 -2.07
C ALA A 209 17.33 4.72 -2.65
N LEU A 210 16.89 3.73 -3.42
CA LEU A 210 17.75 2.75 -4.09
C LEU A 210 17.42 2.73 -5.58
N ALA A 211 18.44 2.81 -6.44
CA ALA A 211 18.30 2.65 -7.89
C ALA A 211 19.15 1.47 -8.37
N PRO A 212 18.70 0.22 -8.22
CA PRO A 212 19.53 -0.92 -8.58
C PRO A 212 19.71 -1.03 -10.09
N TRP A 213 20.93 -1.26 -10.54
CA TRP A 213 21.24 -1.58 -11.93
C TRP A 213 21.48 -3.08 -12.11
N GLY A 214 21.40 -3.55 -13.36
CA GLY A 214 21.63 -4.96 -13.66
C GLY A 214 20.53 -5.89 -13.15
N VAL A 215 19.32 -5.38 -12.97
CA VAL A 215 18.16 -6.11 -12.40
C VAL A 215 17.76 -7.37 -13.19
N LEU A 216 18.11 -7.42 -14.48
CA LEU A 216 17.90 -8.59 -15.35
C LEU A 216 19.16 -9.43 -15.59
N ALA A 217 20.17 -9.32 -14.72
CA ALA A 217 21.40 -10.12 -14.76
C ALA A 217 22.05 -10.15 -16.16
N GLN A 218 22.18 -8.98 -16.81
CA GLN A 218 22.74 -8.83 -18.16
C GLN A 218 22.00 -9.61 -19.27
N GLY A 219 20.70 -9.88 -19.08
CA GLY A 219 19.88 -10.65 -20.03
C GLY A 219 19.89 -12.15 -19.79
N LYS A 220 20.37 -12.60 -18.61
CA LYS A 220 20.34 -13.99 -18.18
C LYS A 220 19.00 -14.41 -17.56
N ILE A 221 18.10 -13.47 -17.27
CA ILE A 221 16.72 -13.82 -16.89
C ILE A 221 15.94 -14.15 -18.17
N ARG A 222 15.91 -15.45 -18.53
CA ARG A 222 15.25 -15.99 -19.73
C ARG A 222 14.95 -17.48 -19.57
N SER A 223 14.10 -18.03 -20.43
CA SER A 223 13.77 -19.46 -20.42
C SER A 223 14.84 -20.33 -21.09
N ASP A 224 14.81 -21.63 -20.82
CA ASP A 224 15.69 -22.61 -21.47
C ASP A 224 15.44 -22.70 -22.99
N ALA A 225 14.18 -22.55 -23.41
CA ALA A 225 13.82 -22.50 -24.82
C ALA A 225 14.37 -21.25 -25.53
N GLU A 226 14.36 -20.09 -24.87
CA GLU A 226 14.93 -18.87 -25.43
C GLU A 226 16.46 -18.96 -25.56
N GLU A 227 17.14 -19.53 -24.56
CA GLU A 227 18.59 -19.74 -24.63
C GLU A 227 18.98 -20.67 -25.78
N GLU A 228 18.27 -21.78 -25.96
CA GLU A 228 18.52 -22.71 -27.07
C GLU A 228 18.25 -22.05 -28.43
N LYS A 229 17.18 -21.24 -28.54
CA LYS A 229 16.93 -20.44 -29.74
C LYS A 229 18.10 -19.51 -30.06
N ARG A 230 18.64 -18.80 -29.06
CA ARG A 230 19.80 -17.90 -29.24
C ARG A 230 21.06 -18.65 -29.67
N ARG A 231 21.24 -19.90 -29.22
CA ARG A 231 22.33 -20.77 -29.66
C ARG A 231 22.18 -21.12 -31.14
N GLN A 232 20.96 -21.44 -31.58
CA GLN A 232 20.66 -21.79 -32.97
C GLN A 232 20.74 -20.58 -33.91
N THR A 233 20.30 -19.39 -33.48
CA THR A 233 20.32 -18.18 -34.31
C THR A 233 21.67 -17.46 -34.30
N GLY A 234 22.55 -17.77 -33.35
CA GLY A 234 23.80 -17.05 -33.14
C GLY A 234 23.64 -15.65 -32.53
N GLU A 235 22.43 -15.26 -32.09
CA GLU A 235 22.16 -13.94 -31.48
C GLU A 235 22.93 -13.74 -30.16
N GLY A 236 23.19 -14.83 -29.41
CA GLY A 236 23.97 -14.82 -28.19
C GLY A 236 23.42 -13.90 -27.08
N GLY A 237 24.33 -13.21 -26.38
CA GLY A 237 24.03 -12.24 -25.32
C GLY A 237 25.24 -11.37 -25.01
N ARG A 238 25.18 -10.56 -23.94
CA ARG A 238 26.33 -9.75 -23.51
C ARG A 238 27.47 -10.67 -23.07
N SER A 239 28.67 -10.44 -23.61
CA SER A 239 29.87 -11.25 -23.37
C SER A 239 31.00 -10.51 -22.65
N VAL A 240 30.80 -9.22 -22.33
CA VAL A 240 31.86 -8.32 -21.87
C VAL A 240 32.46 -8.72 -20.51
N TYR A 241 31.68 -9.36 -19.63
CA TYR A 241 32.12 -9.70 -18.26
C TYR A 241 32.17 -11.21 -17.99
N ALA A 242 31.35 -11.99 -18.69
CA ALA A 242 31.26 -13.44 -18.55
C ALA A 242 30.71 -14.05 -19.84
N GLY A 243 30.70 -15.38 -19.93
CA GLY A 243 29.96 -16.08 -20.97
C GLY A 243 28.47 -15.68 -20.97
N TRP A 244 27.89 -15.58 -22.16
CA TRP A 244 26.49 -15.20 -22.35
C TRP A 244 25.52 -16.34 -21.98
N GLU A 245 26.01 -17.57 -21.85
CA GLU A 245 25.24 -18.74 -21.44
C GLU A 245 25.02 -18.77 -19.92
N ARG A 246 23.86 -19.29 -19.50
CA ARG A 246 23.52 -19.47 -18.09
C ARG A 246 24.21 -20.70 -17.50
N THR A 247 24.77 -20.55 -16.31
CA THR A 247 25.20 -21.66 -15.46
C THR A 247 23.99 -22.47 -14.95
N GLU A 248 24.22 -23.67 -14.43
CA GLU A 248 23.14 -24.49 -13.86
C GLU A 248 22.45 -23.82 -12.66
N SER A 249 23.18 -23.00 -11.89
CA SER A 249 22.60 -22.20 -10.81
C SER A 249 21.66 -21.12 -11.36
N GLU A 250 22.10 -20.41 -12.40
CA GLU A 250 21.29 -19.36 -13.05
C GLU A 250 20.03 -19.94 -13.70
N LYS A 251 20.12 -21.14 -14.31
CA LYS A 251 18.94 -21.85 -14.85
C LYS A 251 17.95 -22.25 -13.77
N LYS A 252 18.42 -22.74 -12.61
CA LYS A 252 17.53 -23.06 -11.48
C LYS A 252 16.76 -21.84 -11.00
N ILE A 253 17.41 -20.68 -10.90
CA ILE A 253 16.73 -19.42 -10.55
C ILE A 253 15.68 -19.06 -11.59
N CYS A 254 16.00 -19.17 -12.88
CA CYS A 254 15.03 -18.90 -13.96
C CYS A 254 13.81 -19.82 -13.87
N ARG A 255 13.99 -21.11 -13.58
CA ARG A 255 12.86 -22.04 -13.38
C ARG A 255 11.99 -21.67 -12.18
N ALA A 256 12.58 -21.24 -11.06
CA ALA A 256 11.81 -20.75 -9.93
C ALA A 256 11.01 -19.47 -10.27
N LEU A 257 11.60 -18.58 -11.08
CA LEU A 257 10.87 -17.42 -11.60
C LEU A 257 9.73 -17.83 -12.54
N GLU A 258 9.90 -18.87 -13.36
CA GLU A 258 8.84 -19.42 -14.22
C GLU A 258 7.69 -20.04 -13.40
N GLU A 259 8.00 -20.71 -12.28
CA GLU A 259 7.00 -21.25 -11.36
C GLU A 259 6.19 -20.12 -10.71
N VAL A 260 6.87 -19.12 -10.14
CA VAL A 260 6.23 -17.96 -9.53
C VAL A 260 5.44 -17.17 -10.57
N ALA A 261 5.95 -17.02 -11.80
CA ALA A 261 5.24 -16.34 -12.89
C ALA A 261 3.87 -16.97 -13.16
N LYS A 262 3.78 -18.30 -13.15
CA LYS A 262 2.50 -19.03 -13.32
C LYS A 262 1.54 -18.75 -12.18
N GLU A 263 2.03 -18.70 -10.95
CA GLU A 263 1.21 -18.44 -9.75
C GLU A 263 0.65 -17.02 -9.73
N VAL A 264 1.45 -16.02 -10.14
CA VAL A 264 1.00 -14.61 -10.18
C VAL A 264 0.33 -14.22 -11.50
N GLY A 265 0.31 -15.11 -12.50
CA GLY A 265 -0.26 -14.85 -13.82
C GLY A 265 0.57 -13.94 -14.71
N ALA A 266 1.86 -13.81 -14.44
CA ALA A 266 2.79 -13.01 -15.25
C ALA A 266 3.16 -13.73 -16.54
N GLN A 267 3.21 -13.00 -17.65
CA GLN A 267 3.65 -13.47 -18.96
C GLN A 267 5.18 -13.47 -19.06
N SER A 268 5.84 -12.51 -18.41
CA SER A 268 7.29 -12.39 -18.45
C SER A 268 7.95 -12.72 -17.11
N ILE A 269 8.93 -13.63 -17.12
CA ILE A 269 9.80 -13.86 -15.97
C ILE A 269 10.75 -12.70 -15.69
N THR A 270 11.03 -11.84 -16.69
CA THR A 270 11.80 -10.61 -16.45
C THR A 270 11.00 -9.63 -15.58
N ALA A 271 9.68 -9.56 -15.80
CA ALA A 271 8.79 -8.77 -14.98
C ALA A 271 8.75 -9.27 -13.53
N VAL A 272 8.69 -10.59 -13.31
CA VAL A 272 8.77 -11.18 -11.96
C VAL A 272 10.09 -10.83 -11.27
N ALA A 273 11.22 -10.88 -11.99
CA ALA A 273 12.53 -10.52 -11.43
C ALA A 273 12.64 -9.03 -11.07
N ILE A 274 12.01 -8.15 -11.86
CA ILE A 274 11.95 -6.71 -11.54
C ILE A 274 11.04 -6.47 -10.33
N ALA A 275 9.86 -7.11 -10.28
CA ALA A 275 8.95 -7.02 -9.15
C ALA A 275 9.61 -7.53 -7.86
N TYR A 276 10.44 -8.59 -7.94
CA TYR A 276 11.23 -9.09 -6.82
C TYR A 276 12.07 -7.97 -6.19
N VAL A 277 12.91 -7.27 -6.96
CA VAL A 277 13.77 -6.22 -6.37
C VAL A 277 12.95 -5.05 -5.83
N MET A 278 11.84 -4.69 -6.49
CA MET A 278 10.93 -3.63 -6.02
C MET A 278 10.26 -3.94 -4.68
N HIS A 279 9.97 -5.22 -4.41
CA HIS A 279 9.25 -5.65 -3.20
C HIS A 279 10.17 -6.00 -2.02
N LYS A 280 11.47 -6.02 -2.22
CA LYS A 280 12.44 -6.40 -1.18
C LYS A 280 12.63 -5.31 -0.12
N THR A 281 12.45 -4.04 -0.46
CA THR A 281 12.55 -2.91 0.49
C THR A 281 11.87 -1.66 -0.08
N ARG A 282 11.76 -0.60 0.72
CA ARG A 282 11.15 0.67 0.31
C ARG A 282 12.03 1.48 -0.65
N TYR A 283 11.38 2.36 -1.42
CA TYR A 283 12.02 3.35 -2.30
C TYR A 283 13.02 2.77 -3.31
N VAL A 284 12.67 1.63 -3.92
CA VAL A 284 13.45 0.99 -4.98
C VAL A 284 12.95 1.44 -6.34
N PHE A 285 13.86 1.99 -7.17
CA PHE A 285 13.62 2.46 -8.53
C PHE A 285 14.53 1.69 -9.50
N PRO A 286 14.15 0.49 -9.95
CA PRO A 286 14.99 -0.33 -10.83
C PRO A 286 15.42 0.41 -12.10
N VAL A 287 16.72 0.35 -12.42
CA VAL A 287 17.25 0.85 -13.69
C VAL A 287 17.08 -0.24 -14.74
N ILE A 288 16.05 -0.08 -15.58
CA ILE A 288 15.77 -0.98 -16.69
C ILE A 288 16.45 -0.47 -17.96
N GLY A 289 17.12 -1.37 -18.68
CA GLY A 289 17.82 -1.04 -19.91
C GLY A 289 17.36 -1.94 -21.05
N GLY A 290 17.65 -1.53 -22.27
CA GLY A 290 17.27 -2.28 -23.46
C GLY A 290 17.67 -1.56 -24.74
N ARG A 291 17.50 -2.26 -25.86
CA ARG A 291 17.70 -1.71 -27.20
C ARG A 291 16.43 -1.77 -28.05
N LYS A 292 15.37 -2.35 -27.49
CA LYS A 292 14.13 -2.74 -28.17
C LYS A 292 12.96 -2.25 -27.33
N VAL A 293 12.00 -1.58 -27.96
CA VAL A 293 10.81 -1.03 -27.29
C VAL A 293 9.96 -2.17 -26.72
N GLU A 294 9.92 -3.32 -27.38
CA GLU A 294 9.16 -4.48 -26.95
C GLU A 294 9.65 -5.02 -25.61
N HIS A 295 10.96 -4.98 -25.36
CA HIS A 295 11.52 -5.37 -24.07
C HIS A 295 11.17 -4.36 -22.97
N LEU A 296 11.15 -3.06 -23.29
CA LEU A 296 10.71 -2.02 -22.36
C LEU A 296 9.25 -2.27 -21.94
N VAL A 297 8.36 -2.46 -22.92
CA VAL A 297 6.93 -2.73 -22.66
C VAL A 297 6.74 -4.01 -21.85
N SER A 298 7.46 -5.09 -22.17
CA SER A 298 7.38 -6.35 -21.41
C SER A 298 7.81 -6.19 -19.95
N ASN A 299 8.79 -5.33 -19.66
CA ASN A 299 9.24 -5.09 -18.29
C ASN A 299 8.22 -4.32 -17.45
N LEU A 300 7.33 -3.54 -18.06
CA LEU A 300 6.31 -2.76 -17.34
C LEU A 300 5.27 -3.64 -16.65
N GLU A 301 5.09 -4.89 -17.09
CA GLU A 301 4.24 -5.88 -16.41
C GLU A 301 4.63 -6.04 -14.93
N ALA A 302 5.89 -5.75 -14.55
CA ALA A 302 6.32 -5.79 -13.16
C ALA A 302 5.55 -4.81 -12.26
N LEU A 303 5.01 -3.73 -12.82
CA LEU A 303 4.15 -2.77 -12.10
C LEU A 303 2.75 -3.34 -11.79
N GLU A 304 2.39 -4.50 -12.31
CA GLU A 304 1.10 -5.15 -12.08
C GLU A 304 1.24 -6.40 -11.18
N ILE A 305 2.47 -6.85 -10.94
CA ILE A 305 2.77 -8.05 -10.16
C ILE A 305 2.79 -7.70 -8.68
N THR A 306 2.15 -8.53 -7.85
CA THR A 306 2.29 -8.49 -6.38
C THR A 306 2.85 -9.83 -5.91
N LEU A 307 4.05 -9.80 -5.31
CA LEU A 307 4.69 -11.01 -4.77
C LEU A 307 4.36 -11.15 -3.29
N THR A 308 4.00 -12.36 -2.86
CA THR A 308 3.84 -12.70 -1.45
C THR A 308 5.21 -12.96 -0.81
N SER A 309 5.25 -13.01 0.52
CA SER A 309 6.46 -13.41 1.24
C SER A 309 6.89 -14.83 0.89
N GLU A 310 5.93 -15.72 0.60
CA GLU A 310 6.17 -17.09 0.15
C GLU A 310 6.82 -17.13 -1.23
N HIS A 311 6.36 -16.31 -2.19
CA HIS A 311 6.98 -16.21 -3.53
C HIS A 311 8.42 -15.71 -3.43
N ILE A 312 8.67 -14.65 -2.63
CA ILE A 312 10.03 -14.12 -2.41
C ILE A 312 10.92 -15.21 -1.83
N LYS A 313 10.44 -15.92 -0.80
CA LYS A 313 11.18 -17.01 -0.16
C LYS A 313 11.47 -18.16 -1.14
N ALA A 314 10.52 -18.51 -2.01
CA ALA A 314 10.71 -19.54 -3.02
C ALA A 314 11.86 -19.18 -3.98
N ILE A 315 11.87 -17.95 -4.52
CA ILE A 315 12.93 -17.45 -5.40
C ILE A 315 14.29 -17.48 -4.69
N GLU A 316 14.33 -17.00 -3.44
CA GLU A 316 15.57 -16.91 -2.68
C GLU A 316 16.13 -18.25 -2.22
N SER A 317 15.27 -19.26 -2.04
CA SER A 317 15.68 -20.59 -1.56
C SER A 317 16.49 -21.39 -2.58
N VAL A 318 16.52 -20.95 -3.84
CA VAL A 318 17.21 -21.66 -4.94
C VAL A 318 18.72 -21.66 -4.76
N VAL A 319 19.28 -20.55 -4.27
CA VAL A 319 20.72 -20.38 -4.05
C VAL A 319 20.94 -19.86 -2.64
N PRO A 320 21.82 -20.51 -1.85
CA PRO A 320 22.10 -20.05 -0.50
C PRO A 320 22.64 -18.62 -0.53
N PHE A 321 22.07 -17.75 0.28
CA PHE A 321 22.58 -16.40 0.51
C PHE A 321 23.37 -16.35 1.80
N ASP A 322 24.67 -16.11 1.68
CA ASP A 322 25.53 -15.86 2.84
C ASP A 322 25.50 -14.36 3.18
N LEU A 323 24.96 -14.01 4.34
CA LEU A 323 25.01 -12.64 4.87
C LEU A 323 26.44 -12.21 5.24
N GLY A 324 27.34 -13.17 5.49
CA GLY A 324 28.69 -12.92 5.98
C GLY A 324 28.73 -12.50 7.46
N PHE A 325 29.92 -12.50 8.05
CA PHE A 325 30.13 -11.97 9.41
C PHE A 325 30.23 -10.42 9.39
N PRO A 326 29.60 -9.69 10.35
CA PRO A 326 28.80 -10.17 11.48
C PRO A 326 27.29 -10.30 11.19
N GLY A 327 26.83 -10.02 9.97
CA GLY A 327 25.41 -10.06 9.59
C GLY A 327 24.72 -11.39 9.87
N ALA A 328 25.43 -12.52 9.73
CA ALA A 328 24.93 -13.86 10.07
C ALA A 328 24.56 -14.03 11.56
N ILE A 329 25.08 -13.18 12.46
CA ILE A 329 24.80 -13.25 13.90
C ILE A 329 23.59 -12.41 14.29
N PHE A 330 23.48 -11.19 13.74
CA PHE A 330 22.51 -10.19 14.19
C PHE A 330 21.39 -9.91 13.18
N GLY A 331 21.52 -10.43 11.95
CA GLY A 331 20.60 -10.16 10.84
C GLY A 331 20.88 -8.84 10.14
N ASP A 332 19.97 -8.46 9.25
CA ASP A 332 19.97 -7.24 8.46
C ASP A 332 18.95 -6.20 8.98
N GLY A 333 18.46 -6.39 10.21
CA GLY A 333 17.42 -5.56 10.81
C GLY A 333 15.99 -5.85 10.34
N THR A 334 15.76 -6.87 9.50
CA THR A 334 14.39 -7.33 9.15
C THR A 334 13.89 -8.47 10.04
N PHE A 335 14.77 -9.11 10.81
CA PHE A 335 14.45 -10.12 11.81
C PHE A 335 15.43 -10.06 12.99
N TYR A 336 15.05 -10.66 14.12
CA TYR A 336 15.96 -10.81 15.26
C TYR A 336 16.80 -12.08 15.11
N GLY A 337 18.13 -11.93 15.21
CA GLY A 337 19.05 -13.07 15.25
C GLY A 337 18.81 -13.99 16.46
N SER A 338 19.32 -15.22 16.38
CA SER A 338 19.12 -16.28 17.39
C SER A 338 19.55 -15.85 18.80
N ARG A 339 20.63 -15.07 18.92
CA ARG A 339 21.11 -14.53 20.20
C ARG A 339 20.10 -13.57 20.84
N THR A 340 19.42 -12.76 20.03
CA THR A 340 18.42 -11.80 20.49
C THR A 340 17.14 -12.53 20.91
N LEU A 341 16.70 -13.52 20.13
CA LEU A 341 15.51 -14.32 20.42
C LEU A 341 15.68 -15.25 21.64
N ALA A 342 16.92 -15.68 21.95
CA ALA A 342 17.21 -16.47 23.15
C ALA A 342 16.89 -15.72 24.46
N SER A 343 16.80 -14.39 24.44
CA SER A 343 16.47 -13.56 25.61
C SER A 343 14.97 -13.40 25.88
N GLY A 344 14.10 -13.89 24.97
CA GLY A 344 12.66 -13.79 25.10
C GLY A 344 11.97 -13.45 23.78
N HIS A 345 10.63 -13.53 23.78
CA HIS A 345 9.81 -13.13 22.64
C HIS A 345 9.92 -11.62 22.42
N ARG A 346 10.15 -11.21 21.16
CA ARG A 346 10.25 -9.81 20.75
C ARG A 346 9.50 -9.61 19.44
N GLU A 347 8.69 -8.56 19.39
CA GLU A 347 8.04 -8.12 18.16
C GLU A 347 8.97 -7.16 17.40
N ILE A 348 9.06 -7.35 16.08
CA ILE A 348 9.87 -6.48 15.22
C ILE A 348 9.12 -5.18 15.01
N TRP A 349 9.80 -4.05 15.23
CA TRP A 349 9.21 -2.75 14.95
C TRP A 349 8.88 -2.64 13.46
N PRO A 350 7.63 -2.27 13.09
CA PRO A 350 7.25 -2.18 11.69
C PRO A 350 8.16 -1.22 10.93
N ILE A 351 8.81 -1.72 9.89
CA ILE A 351 9.55 -0.88 8.94
C ILE A 351 8.61 -0.41 7.82
N ALA A 352 8.90 0.76 7.26
CA ALA A 352 8.18 1.23 6.08
C ALA A 352 8.29 0.19 4.95
N GLN A 353 7.13 -0.23 4.44
CA GLN A 353 7.01 -1.31 3.47
C GLN A 353 7.36 -0.82 2.05
N PRO A 354 7.74 -1.74 1.14
CA PRO A 354 7.83 -1.44 -0.28
C PRO A 354 6.52 -0.83 -0.79
N ILE A 355 6.63 0.05 -1.79
CA ILE A 355 5.47 0.49 -2.55
C ILE A 355 5.12 -0.67 -3.47
N LEU A 356 4.16 -1.48 -3.04
CA LEU A 356 3.54 -2.46 -3.91
C LEU A 356 2.66 -1.68 -4.90
N PRO A 357 2.50 -2.18 -6.15
CA PRO A 357 1.41 -1.72 -6.99
C PRO A 357 0.18 -1.64 -6.11
N LEU A 358 -0.44 -0.46 -6.06
CA LEU A 358 -1.72 -0.36 -5.39
C LEU A 358 -2.55 -1.53 -5.92
N ILE A 359 -3.39 -2.10 -5.06
CA ILE A 359 -4.32 -3.15 -5.41
C ILE A 359 -5.40 -2.58 -6.38
N TRP A 360 -5.00 -1.84 -7.41
CA TRP A 360 -5.70 -1.52 -8.62
C TRP A 360 -5.82 -2.76 -9.46
N ALA A 361 -4.87 -3.70 -9.48
CA ALA A 361 -5.11 -4.98 -10.18
C ALA A 361 -6.26 -5.77 -9.52
N ALA A 362 -6.40 -5.80 -8.18
CA ALA A 362 -7.61 -6.39 -7.61
C ALA A 362 -8.82 -5.46 -7.76
N ARG A 363 -8.72 -4.13 -7.59
CA ARG A 363 -9.87 -3.22 -7.86
C ARG A 363 -10.35 -3.26 -9.32
N PHE A 364 -9.47 -3.43 -10.29
CA PHE A 364 -9.74 -3.41 -11.73
C PHE A 364 -10.02 -4.82 -12.27
N LYS A 365 -9.44 -5.90 -11.71
CA LYS A 365 -9.98 -7.26 -11.90
C LYS A 365 -11.38 -7.38 -11.30
N ILE A 366 -11.66 -6.78 -10.13
CA ILE A 366 -13.02 -6.69 -9.56
C ILE A 366 -13.97 -5.91 -10.49
N ILE A 367 -13.47 -4.94 -11.26
CA ILE A 367 -14.26 -4.12 -12.19
C ILE A 367 -14.40 -4.75 -13.59
N MET A 368 -13.39 -5.50 -14.08
CA MET A 368 -13.33 -6.04 -15.46
C MET A 368 -13.59 -7.55 -15.57
N GLN A 369 -13.33 -8.35 -14.52
CA GLN A 369 -13.58 -9.79 -14.51
C GLN A 369 -14.95 -10.17 -13.95
N GLY A 370 -15.80 -9.18 -13.70
CA GLY A 370 -16.97 -9.35 -12.83
C GLY A 370 -16.55 -9.56 -11.37
N PRO A 371 -17.50 -9.57 -10.42
CA PRO A 371 -17.19 -9.77 -9.01
C PRO A 371 -16.35 -11.05 -8.83
N PRO A 372 -15.39 -11.05 -7.87
CA PRO A 372 -14.57 -12.22 -7.58
C PRO A 372 -15.51 -13.41 -7.36
N THR A 373 -15.24 -14.53 -8.05
CA THR A 373 -16.08 -15.72 -7.94
C THR A 373 -16.41 -15.99 -6.48
N LEU A 374 -17.71 -16.04 -6.21
CA LEU A 374 -18.37 -16.03 -4.92
C LEU A 374 -18.02 -17.25 -4.04
N ARG A 375 -16.87 -17.92 -4.17
CA ARG A 375 -16.56 -19.17 -3.47
C ARG A 375 -16.72 -19.06 -1.93
N GLY A 376 -16.33 -17.92 -1.35
CA GLY A 376 -16.54 -17.64 0.07
C GLY A 376 -17.99 -17.32 0.43
N LEU A 377 -18.77 -16.78 -0.51
CA LEU A 377 -20.17 -16.41 -0.30
C LEU A 377 -21.12 -17.58 -0.56
N GLU A 378 -20.90 -18.37 -1.62
CA GLU A 378 -21.64 -19.58 -2.02
C GLU A 378 -21.65 -20.63 -0.90
N SER A 379 -20.52 -20.81 -0.20
CA SER A 379 -20.46 -21.71 0.97
C SER A 379 -21.24 -21.20 2.18
N LEU A 380 -21.56 -19.91 2.24
CA LEU A 380 -22.36 -19.30 3.29
C LEU A 380 -23.84 -19.16 2.92
N ARG A 381 -24.21 -19.25 1.63
CA ARG A 381 -25.59 -19.08 1.17
C ARG A 381 -26.48 -20.22 1.67
N LYS A 382 -27.66 -19.87 2.18
CA LYS A 382 -28.76 -20.80 2.47
C LYS A 382 -30.03 -20.35 1.74
N ASP A 383 -30.90 -21.30 1.41
CA ASP A 383 -32.21 -21.01 0.83
C ASP A 383 -33.02 -20.07 1.73
N GLY A 384 -33.46 -18.93 1.17
CA GLY A 384 -34.24 -17.92 1.88
C GLY A 384 -33.42 -16.80 2.54
N ASP A 385 -32.12 -16.72 2.28
CA ASP A 385 -31.29 -15.55 2.59
C ASP A 385 -31.73 -14.31 1.81
N VAL A 386 -31.63 -13.15 2.45
CA VAL A 386 -32.03 -11.86 1.85
C VAL A 386 -30.82 -11.22 1.18
N PHE A 387 -30.82 -11.18 -0.15
CA PHE A 387 -29.81 -10.49 -0.96
C PHE A 387 -30.28 -9.10 -1.35
N LEU A 388 -29.33 -8.23 -1.72
CA LEU A 388 -29.60 -6.85 -2.11
C LEU A 388 -29.65 -6.67 -3.64
N GLU A 389 -29.64 -7.77 -4.38
CA GLU A 389 -29.48 -7.78 -5.85
C GLU A 389 -30.70 -7.17 -6.60
N ASP A 390 -31.86 -7.02 -5.95
CA ASP A 390 -33.10 -6.58 -6.62
C ASP A 390 -33.66 -5.20 -6.18
N LEU A 391 -33.04 -4.48 -5.22
CA LEU A 391 -33.74 -3.35 -4.58
C LEU A 391 -32.97 -2.05 -4.35
N ALA A 392 -31.65 -1.98 -4.52
CA ALA A 392 -30.91 -0.73 -4.32
C ALA A 392 -30.11 -0.31 -5.54
N GLU A 393 -30.25 0.97 -5.91
CA GLU A 393 -29.41 1.61 -6.93
C GLU A 393 -28.07 2.05 -6.32
N LYS A 394 -27.06 2.35 -7.15
CA LYS A 394 -25.72 2.77 -6.68
C LYS A 394 -25.76 4.04 -5.82
N GLU A 395 -26.82 4.82 -5.99
CA GLU A 395 -27.09 6.09 -5.34
C GLU A 395 -27.85 5.95 -4.01
N ASP A 396 -28.33 4.75 -3.66
CA ASP A 396 -29.10 4.53 -2.44
C ASP A 396 -28.19 4.41 -1.19
N ILE A 397 -28.65 4.93 -0.06
CA ILE A 397 -27.95 4.86 1.22
C ILE A 397 -28.47 3.65 2.01
N ALA A 398 -27.66 2.60 2.11
CA ALA A 398 -27.97 1.44 2.95
C ALA A 398 -27.63 1.70 4.43
N ILE A 399 -28.62 1.53 5.32
CA ILE A 399 -28.50 1.73 6.76
C ILE A 399 -28.86 0.43 7.47
N LEU A 400 -27.89 -0.15 8.17
CA LEU A 400 -28.08 -1.37 8.97
C LEU A 400 -28.47 -0.99 10.40
N VAL A 401 -29.60 -1.51 10.90
CA VAL A 401 -30.11 -1.25 12.25
C VAL A 401 -29.88 -2.47 13.13
N VAL A 402 -28.97 -2.35 14.10
CA VAL A 402 -28.49 -3.44 14.97
C VAL A 402 -28.72 -3.09 16.44
N GLY A 403 -28.91 -4.10 17.28
CA GLY A 403 -29.10 -3.92 18.72
C GLY A 403 -29.74 -5.15 19.37
N PRO A 404 -29.73 -5.25 20.71
CA PRO A 404 -30.30 -6.38 21.41
C PRO A 404 -31.82 -6.46 21.28
N THR A 405 -32.41 -7.55 21.78
CA THR A 405 -33.86 -7.75 21.77
C THR A 405 -34.55 -6.67 22.58
N ALA A 406 -35.69 -6.18 22.06
CA ALA A 406 -36.45 -5.05 22.60
C ALA A 406 -35.71 -3.69 22.61
N ALA A 407 -34.64 -3.51 21.83
CA ALA A 407 -33.96 -2.22 21.66
C ALA A 407 -34.77 -1.16 20.91
N GLY A 408 -35.90 -1.52 20.28
CA GLY A 408 -36.76 -0.58 19.54
C GLY A 408 -36.43 -0.45 18.05
N LYS A 409 -35.68 -1.38 17.45
CA LYS A 409 -35.29 -1.38 16.03
C LYS A 409 -36.47 -1.23 15.07
N SER A 410 -37.43 -2.14 15.15
CA SER A 410 -38.63 -2.13 14.31
C SER A 410 -39.54 -0.92 14.60
N THR A 411 -39.56 -0.42 15.84
CA THR A 411 -40.28 0.81 16.22
C THR A 411 -39.66 2.05 15.56
N PHE A 412 -38.33 2.17 15.57
CA PHE A 412 -37.59 3.22 14.89
C PHE A 412 -37.89 3.22 13.39
N ILE A 413 -37.82 2.06 12.75
CA ILE A 413 -38.14 1.90 11.32
C ILE A 413 -39.60 2.29 11.04
N ASN A 414 -40.56 1.84 11.84
CA ASN A 414 -41.97 2.21 11.68
C ASN A 414 -42.24 3.70 11.84
N ASN A 415 -41.56 4.37 12.78
CA ASN A 415 -41.68 5.82 12.94
C ASN A 415 -41.15 6.58 11.72
N ILE A 416 -40.13 6.05 11.03
CA ILE A 416 -39.68 6.60 9.75
C ILE A 416 -40.75 6.36 8.67
N LEU A 417 -41.20 5.11 8.51
CA LEU A 417 -42.17 4.68 7.48
C LEU A 417 -43.52 5.39 7.56
N ARG A 418 -43.99 5.70 8.78
CA ARG A 418 -45.26 6.42 9.00
C ARG A 418 -45.27 7.81 8.37
N LYS A 419 -44.13 8.51 8.38
CA LYS A 419 -44.04 9.86 7.80
C LYS A 419 -43.94 9.82 6.27
N THR A 420 -43.40 8.74 5.70
CA THR A 420 -43.29 8.56 4.23
C THR A 420 -44.54 7.95 3.59
N LYS A 421 -45.61 7.69 4.36
CA LYS A 421 -46.84 7.02 3.90
C LYS A 421 -46.58 5.67 3.19
N SER A 422 -45.55 4.94 3.62
CA SER A 422 -45.25 3.62 3.06
C SER A 422 -46.38 2.62 3.34
N LYS A 423 -46.69 1.75 2.35
CA LYS A 423 -47.66 0.65 2.50
C LYS A 423 -47.08 -0.53 3.31
N GLN A 424 -45.76 -0.56 3.50
CA GLN A 424 -45.05 -1.60 4.24
C GLN A 424 -44.79 -1.13 5.67
N MET A 425 -45.03 -1.98 6.66
CA MET A 425 -44.70 -1.73 8.07
C MET A 425 -43.90 -2.90 8.66
N ALA A 426 -42.97 -2.59 9.55
CA ALA A 426 -42.25 -3.59 10.33
C ALA A 426 -43.15 -4.21 11.40
N ARG A 427 -43.02 -5.53 11.60
CA ARG A 427 -43.74 -6.26 12.65
C ARG A 427 -43.14 -5.88 14.02
N VAL A 428 -43.98 -5.46 14.95
CA VAL A 428 -43.58 -5.09 16.32
C VAL A 428 -44.24 -6.09 17.27
N SER A 429 -43.48 -6.68 18.20
CA SER A 429 -44.05 -7.40 19.35
C SER A 429 -44.38 -6.44 20.48
N ASP A 430 -45.48 -6.72 21.18
CA ASP A 430 -45.88 -6.03 22.40
C ASP A 430 -45.20 -6.59 23.68
N GLY A 431 -44.15 -7.42 23.54
CA GLY A 431 -43.48 -8.14 24.64
C GLY A 431 -41.95 -8.30 24.51
N LEU A 432 -41.32 -8.99 25.47
CA LEU A 432 -39.86 -9.22 25.55
C LEU A 432 -39.31 -10.23 24.50
N THR A 433 -40.17 -10.82 23.68
CA THR A 433 -39.82 -11.79 22.64
C THR A 433 -39.62 -11.12 21.28
N SER A 434 -38.55 -11.49 20.55
CA SER A 434 -38.21 -10.92 19.24
C SER A 434 -39.10 -11.45 18.11
N CYS A 435 -39.74 -10.56 17.34
CA CYS A 435 -40.54 -10.90 16.16
C CYS A 435 -39.75 -11.03 14.85
N THR A 436 -38.52 -10.51 14.78
CA THR A 436 -37.74 -10.43 13.54
C THR A 436 -36.86 -11.67 13.37
N ASP A 437 -37.35 -12.73 12.70
CA ASP A 437 -36.70 -14.02 12.36
C ASP A 437 -35.63 -13.95 11.28
N ARG A 438 -35.69 -12.94 10.42
CA ARG A 438 -34.75 -12.74 9.34
C ARG A 438 -34.47 -11.25 9.16
N LEU A 439 -33.40 -10.94 8.41
CA LEU A 439 -33.17 -9.57 7.94
C LEU A 439 -34.36 -9.09 7.11
N VAL A 440 -34.86 -7.88 7.36
CA VAL A 440 -35.94 -7.27 6.56
C VAL A 440 -35.50 -5.90 6.07
N GLN A 441 -35.74 -5.62 4.79
CA GLN A 441 -35.35 -4.37 4.15
C GLN A 441 -36.58 -3.48 3.86
N TYR A 442 -36.40 -2.18 4.02
CA TYR A 442 -37.42 -1.17 3.76
C TYR A 442 -36.80 -0.02 2.95
N ARG A 443 -37.23 0.14 1.69
CA ARG A 443 -36.78 1.23 0.82
C ARG A 443 -37.68 2.45 1.00
N ILE A 444 -37.06 3.61 1.18
CA ILE A 444 -37.74 4.86 1.53
C ILE A 444 -37.18 5.98 0.65
N GLY A 445 -38.05 6.66 -0.10
CA GLY A 445 -37.70 7.92 -0.76
C GLY A 445 -37.64 9.04 0.27
N LEU A 446 -36.52 9.77 0.32
CA LEU A 446 -36.44 10.98 1.14
C LEU A 446 -37.27 12.10 0.48
N PRO A 447 -38.06 12.86 1.25
CA PRO A 447 -38.72 14.05 0.71
C PRO A 447 -37.68 15.09 0.27
N ASP A 448 -37.99 15.88 -0.76
CA ASP A 448 -37.10 16.90 -1.32
C ASP A 448 -36.58 17.83 -0.22
N ASP A 449 -35.26 17.93 -0.06
CA ASP A 449 -34.62 18.84 0.90
C ASP A 449 -34.57 20.26 0.29
N PRO A 450 -35.24 21.27 0.87
CA PRO A 450 -35.23 22.62 0.33
C PRO A 450 -33.86 23.32 0.43
N THR A 451 -32.86 22.72 1.10
CA THR A 451 -31.52 23.30 1.26
C THR A 451 -30.52 22.85 0.19
N THR A 452 -30.83 21.82 -0.61
CA THR A 452 -30.00 21.39 -1.73
C THR A 452 -30.37 22.16 -3.00
N GLN A 453 -29.43 22.94 -3.56
CA GLN A 453 -29.60 23.73 -4.79
C GLN A 453 -29.84 22.90 -6.07
N ASP A 454 -29.84 21.57 -5.97
CA ASP A 454 -30.06 20.65 -7.09
C ASP A 454 -31.38 19.89 -6.92
N GLN A 455 -32.43 20.38 -7.58
CA GLN A 455 -33.78 19.80 -7.54
C GLN A 455 -33.93 18.52 -8.39
N THR A 456 -32.84 17.92 -8.89
CA THR A 456 -32.90 16.79 -9.84
C THR A 456 -32.56 15.41 -9.26
N ARG A 457 -32.12 15.30 -8.00
CA ARG A 457 -31.54 14.06 -7.47
C ARG A 457 -32.24 13.53 -6.22
N ARG A 458 -33.16 12.57 -6.39
CA ARG A 458 -33.80 11.84 -5.27
C ARG A 458 -32.86 10.76 -4.72
N VAL A 459 -32.37 10.94 -3.49
CA VAL A 459 -31.63 9.91 -2.75
C VAL A 459 -32.61 9.00 -2.01
N ASN A 460 -32.58 7.68 -2.24
CA ASN A 460 -33.36 6.74 -1.41
C ASN A 460 -32.51 6.17 -0.29
N VAL A 461 -33.18 5.75 0.78
CA VAL A 461 -32.59 5.06 1.93
C VAL A 461 -33.15 3.66 2.01
N VAL A 462 -32.27 2.67 2.20
CA VAL A 462 -32.64 1.29 2.48
C VAL A 462 -32.34 1.01 3.95
N LEU A 463 -33.39 0.93 4.78
CA LEU A 463 -33.28 0.55 6.18
C LEU A 463 -33.33 -0.98 6.30
N VAL A 464 -32.38 -1.56 7.04
CA VAL A 464 -32.31 -3.01 7.25
C VAL A 464 -32.48 -3.34 8.72
N ASP A 465 -33.61 -3.96 9.07
CA ASP A 465 -33.90 -4.47 10.41
C ASP A 465 -33.19 -5.81 10.61
N THR A 466 -32.35 -5.91 11.65
CA THR A 466 -31.60 -7.13 11.94
C THR A 466 -32.21 -7.93 13.10
N PRO A 467 -32.19 -9.28 13.05
CA PRO A 467 -32.41 -10.09 14.24
C PRO A 467 -31.36 -9.77 15.32
N SER A 468 -31.75 -9.82 16.58
CA SER A 468 -30.82 -9.56 17.69
C SER A 468 -29.93 -10.76 17.97
N LEU A 469 -28.61 -10.55 18.19
CA LEU A 469 -27.67 -11.63 18.53
C LEU A 469 -27.96 -12.33 19.87
N ASP A 470 -28.76 -11.71 20.75
CA ASP A 470 -29.20 -12.26 22.04
C ASP A 470 -30.46 -13.15 21.92
N ARG A 471 -30.87 -13.48 20.69
CA ARG A 471 -32.07 -14.27 20.44
C ARG A 471 -31.71 -15.74 20.23
N GLY A 472 -32.29 -16.59 21.06
CA GLY A 472 -32.11 -18.03 21.01
C GLY A 472 -31.72 -18.57 22.37
N SER A 473 -32.10 -19.81 22.65
CA SER A 473 -31.69 -20.50 23.88
C SER A 473 -30.34 -21.21 23.72
N VAL A 474 -29.82 -21.26 22.49
CA VAL A 474 -28.65 -22.07 22.10
C VAL A 474 -27.65 -21.26 21.27
N PRO A 475 -26.33 -21.53 21.39
CA PRO A 475 -25.26 -20.83 20.67
C PRO A 475 -25.41 -20.78 19.15
N GLU A 476 -26.00 -21.82 18.54
CA GLU A 476 -26.17 -21.97 17.10
C GLU A 476 -27.01 -20.83 16.49
N ASP A 477 -28.00 -20.33 17.24
CA ASP A 477 -28.88 -19.24 16.78
C ASP A 477 -28.10 -17.93 16.60
N ALA A 478 -27.13 -17.65 17.48
CA ALA A 478 -26.33 -16.43 17.41
C ALA A 478 -25.36 -16.45 16.20
N PHE A 479 -24.78 -17.61 15.90
CA PHE A 479 -23.94 -17.78 14.70
C PHE A 479 -24.76 -17.69 13.42
N GLU A 480 -25.99 -18.19 13.42
CA GLU A 480 -26.90 -18.07 12.28
C GLU A 480 -27.29 -16.61 12.01
N ILE A 481 -27.52 -15.81 13.06
CA ILE A 481 -27.78 -14.38 12.93
C ILE A 481 -26.53 -13.64 12.42
N LEU A 482 -25.35 -13.95 12.95
CA LEU A 482 -24.09 -13.39 12.45
C LEU A 482 -23.88 -13.76 10.99
N ARG A 483 -24.20 -15.00 10.58
CA ARG A 483 -24.14 -15.45 9.18
C ARG A 483 -25.06 -14.62 8.30
N GLN A 484 -26.32 -14.41 8.68
CA GLN A 484 -27.25 -13.60 7.91
C GLN A 484 -26.73 -12.17 7.70
N ILE A 485 -26.26 -11.51 8.78
CA ILE A 485 -25.68 -10.16 8.70
C ILE A 485 -24.44 -10.16 7.80
N ALA A 486 -23.56 -11.15 7.95
CA ALA A 486 -22.34 -11.28 7.16
C ALA A 486 -22.64 -11.51 5.67
N VAL A 487 -23.60 -12.38 5.33
CA VAL A 487 -24.06 -12.65 3.97
C VAL A 487 -24.65 -11.39 3.35
N TRP A 488 -25.48 -10.64 4.07
CA TRP A 488 -26.07 -9.40 3.58
C TRP A 488 -25.01 -8.31 3.32
N LEU A 489 -24.09 -8.12 4.27
CA LEU A 489 -22.99 -7.16 4.11
C LEU A 489 -22.05 -7.58 2.97
N ALA A 490 -21.71 -8.86 2.88
CA ALA A 490 -20.83 -9.37 1.86
C ALA A 490 -21.47 -9.28 0.46
N SER A 491 -22.77 -9.54 0.34
CA SER A 491 -23.51 -9.39 -0.92
C SER A 491 -23.64 -7.93 -1.34
N LEU A 492 -23.94 -7.01 -0.42
CA LEU A 492 -23.90 -5.56 -0.68
C LEU A 492 -22.54 -5.14 -1.26
N HIS A 493 -21.44 -5.59 -0.65
CA HIS A 493 -20.09 -5.26 -1.11
C HIS A 493 -19.75 -5.91 -2.46
N ALA A 494 -20.16 -7.16 -2.67
CA ALA A 494 -19.97 -7.88 -3.94
C ALA A 494 -20.72 -7.21 -5.10
N SER A 495 -21.89 -6.61 -4.83
CA SER A 495 -22.66 -5.80 -5.78
C SER A 495 -22.11 -4.38 -5.99
N GLY A 496 -20.97 -4.03 -5.37
CA GLY A 496 -20.34 -2.72 -5.51
C GLY A 496 -21.04 -1.59 -4.75
N LEU A 497 -21.93 -1.93 -3.80
CA LEU A 497 -22.65 -0.98 -2.96
C LEU A 497 -21.95 -0.82 -1.60
N ASN A 498 -22.08 0.35 -0.98
CA ASN A 498 -21.47 0.66 0.31
C ASN A 498 -22.52 0.79 1.41
N VAL A 499 -22.16 0.36 2.63
CA VAL A 499 -22.96 0.66 3.82
C VAL A 499 -22.77 2.14 4.15
N GLY A 500 -23.85 2.92 4.10
CA GLY A 500 -23.84 4.34 4.43
C GLY A 500 -23.68 4.57 5.93
N ALA A 501 -24.47 3.86 6.74
CA ALA A 501 -24.37 3.96 8.19
C ALA A 501 -24.80 2.66 8.89
N ILE A 502 -24.36 2.51 10.13
CA ILE A 502 -24.79 1.43 11.01
C ILE A 502 -25.31 2.03 12.31
N VAL A 503 -26.60 1.84 12.55
CA VAL A 503 -27.28 2.34 13.74
C VAL A 503 -27.25 1.26 14.79
N PHE A 504 -26.49 1.46 15.85
CA PHE A 504 -26.47 0.56 17.01
C PHE A 504 -27.42 1.09 18.09
N MET A 505 -28.52 0.38 18.33
CA MET A 505 -29.56 0.76 19.28
C MET A 505 -29.40 0.03 20.61
N TYR A 506 -29.56 0.75 21.73
CA TYR A 506 -29.52 0.16 23.07
C TYR A 506 -30.61 0.72 24.01
N PRO A 507 -31.41 -0.13 24.68
CA PRO A 507 -32.46 0.33 25.59
C PRO A 507 -31.91 0.77 26.95
N ILE A 508 -32.22 1.99 27.38
CA ILE A 508 -31.66 2.57 28.61
C ILE A 508 -32.30 2.03 29.91
N TYR A 509 -33.47 1.40 29.82
CA TYR A 509 -34.29 1.00 30.98
C TYR A 509 -34.01 -0.39 31.56
N ARG A 510 -33.17 -1.24 30.95
CA ARG A 510 -32.97 -2.65 31.40
C ARG A 510 -32.43 -2.72 32.84
N PRO A 511 -33.10 -3.18 33.90
CA PRO A 511 -32.55 -3.11 35.27
C PRO A 511 -31.15 -3.78 35.41
N GLY A 512 -30.18 -3.11 36.06
CA GLY A 512 -28.83 -3.66 36.34
C GLY A 512 -27.67 -3.20 35.44
N ARG A 513 -26.49 -3.82 35.61
CA ARG A 513 -25.27 -3.58 34.79
C ARG A 513 -25.42 -4.22 33.40
N LEU A 514 -24.59 -3.79 32.44
CA LEU A 514 -24.45 -4.47 31.14
C LEU A 514 -24.25 -5.98 31.36
N THR A 515 -25.07 -6.80 30.70
CA THR A 515 -24.91 -8.25 30.74
C THR A 515 -23.72 -8.68 29.90
N ASN A 516 -23.17 -9.88 30.14
CA ASN A 516 -22.10 -10.43 29.30
C ASN A 516 -22.53 -10.54 27.83
N ILE A 517 -23.82 -10.80 27.58
CA ILE A 517 -24.41 -10.86 26.24
C ILE A 517 -24.45 -9.49 25.57
N ASP A 518 -24.76 -8.43 26.33
CA ASP A 518 -24.71 -7.06 25.82
C ASP A 518 -23.27 -6.71 25.40
N ILE A 519 -22.29 -6.96 26.29
CA ILE A 519 -20.86 -6.71 26.04
C ILE A 519 -20.35 -7.50 24.83
N ALA A 520 -20.79 -8.75 24.68
CA ALA A 520 -20.45 -9.58 23.55
C ALA A 520 -21.00 -9.04 22.24
N SER A 521 -22.28 -8.68 22.22
CA SER A 521 -22.93 -8.08 21.04
C SER A 521 -22.18 -6.83 20.59
N PHE A 522 -21.76 -6.01 21.55
CA PHE A 522 -20.92 -4.84 21.32
C PHE A 522 -19.54 -5.19 20.71
N ARG A 523 -18.85 -6.21 21.23
CA ARG A 523 -17.53 -6.63 20.74
C ARG A 523 -17.59 -7.26 19.35
N VAL A 524 -18.57 -8.12 19.11
CA VAL A 524 -18.82 -8.74 17.79
C VAL A 524 -19.08 -7.64 16.76
N PHE A 525 -19.94 -6.68 17.11
CA PHE A 525 -20.25 -5.53 16.25
C PHE A 525 -19.01 -4.68 15.93
N ARG A 526 -18.17 -4.40 16.93
CA ARG A 526 -16.90 -3.69 16.75
C ARG A 526 -15.97 -4.40 15.78
N LYS A 527 -15.82 -5.72 15.91
CA LYS A 527 -15.00 -6.55 15.01
C LYS A 527 -15.55 -6.58 13.59
N LEU A 528 -16.87 -6.68 13.46
CA LEU A 528 -17.56 -6.65 12.19
C LEU A 528 -17.28 -5.36 11.41
N CYS A 529 -17.38 -4.20 12.08
CA CYS A 529 -17.20 -2.89 11.46
C CYS A 529 -15.74 -2.55 11.16
N GLY A 530 -14.84 -2.86 12.09
CA GLY A 530 -13.42 -2.48 12.02
C GLY A 530 -13.16 -1.03 12.44
N SER A 531 -11.91 -0.73 12.77
CA SER A 531 -11.56 0.55 13.39
C SER A 531 -11.61 1.76 12.47
N ARG A 532 -11.46 1.56 11.17
CA ARG A 532 -11.51 2.66 10.19
C ARG A 532 -12.94 3.11 9.85
N ASN A 533 -13.96 2.33 10.25
CA ASN A 533 -15.36 2.61 9.93
C ASN A 533 -16.16 3.17 11.14
N PHE A 534 -15.49 3.54 12.23
CA PHE A 534 -16.18 4.01 13.44
C PHE A 534 -17.05 5.26 13.22
N LEU A 535 -16.67 6.14 12.29
CA LEU A 535 -17.46 7.32 11.94
C LEU A 535 -18.80 6.99 11.27
N ARG A 536 -18.99 5.76 10.80
CA ARG A 536 -20.28 5.28 10.25
C ARG A 536 -21.19 4.66 11.32
N ILE A 537 -20.67 4.45 12.52
CA ILE A 537 -21.43 3.88 13.63
C ILE A 537 -22.13 5.02 14.36
N ILE A 538 -23.46 4.95 14.39
CA ILE A 538 -24.29 5.90 15.11
C ILE A 538 -24.94 5.17 16.26
N ALA A 539 -24.57 5.59 17.46
CA ALA A 539 -25.06 5.01 18.70
C ALA A 539 -26.40 5.67 19.07
N VAL A 540 -27.43 4.86 19.31
CA VAL A 540 -28.78 5.34 19.64
C VAL A 540 -29.27 4.72 20.94
N THR A 541 -29.51 5.54 21.95
CA THR A 541 -30.16 5.11 23.19
C THR A 541 -31.66 5.23 23.08
N THR A 542 -32.41 4.20 23.49
CA THR A 542 -33.88 4.15 23.36
C THR A 542 -34.58 3.93 24.69
N LYS A 543 -35.92 4.03 24.69
CA LYS A 543 -36.79 3.71 25.84
C LYS A 543 -36.54 4.60 27.06
N TRP A 544 -36.26 5.87 26.80
CA TRP A 544 -36.06 6.92 27.81
C TRP A 544 -37.32 7.22 28.63
N ASP A 545 -38.50 6.92 28.09
CA ASP A 545 -39.80 6.98 28.76
C ASP A 545 -39.95 5.97 29.91
N LYS A 546 -39.14 4.90 29.90
CA LYS A 546 -39.21 3.81 30.88
C LYS A 546 -38.19 3.92 32.03
N CYS A 547 -37.45 5.02 32.12
CA CYS A 547 -36.39 5.22 33.10
C CYS A 547 -36.42 6.66 33.63
N ALA A 548 -36.14 6.87 34.92
CA ALA A 548 -35.99 8.23 35.46
C ALA A 548 -34.81 8.94 34.79
N LYS A 549 -34.95 10.24 34.48
CA LYS A 549 -33.96 11.01 33.71
C LYS A 549 -32.53 10.87 34.25
N ASP A 550 -32.35 11.06 35.56
CA ASP A 550 -31.03 11.02 36.19
C ASP A 550 -30.41 9.61 36.17
N GLU A 551 -31.24 8.57 36.26
CA GLU A 551 -30.80 7.17 36.16
C GLU A 551 -30.41 6.84 34.71
N GLY A 552 -31.21 7.27 33.74
CA GLY A 552 -30.93 7.13 32.32
C GLY A 552 -29.62 7.81 31.92
N GLU A 553 -29.36 9.03 32.39
CA GLU A 553 -28.13 9.78 32.10
C GLU A 553 -26.88 9.13 32.71
N LYS A 554 -26.96 8.69 33.97
CA LYS A 554 -25.86 7.95 34.62
C LYS A 554 -25.55 6.67 33.86
N ARG A 555 -26.59 5.99 33.39
CA ARG A 555 -26.45 4.75 32.65
C ARG A 555 -25.91 4.94 31.25
N GLU A 556 -26.35 5.98 30.56
CA GLU A 556 -25.84 6.34 29.23
C GLU A 556 -24.32 6.57 29.34
N LYS A 557 -23.89 7.36 30.33
CA LYS A 557 -22.46 7.55 30.64
C LYS A 557 -21.75 6.22 30.93
N HIS A 558 -22.35 5.33 31.72
CA HIS A 558 -21.75 4.03 32.05
C HIS A 558 -21.58 3.13 30.81
N ILE A 559 -22.63 2.97 30.00
CA ILE A 559 -22.60 2.15 28.77
C ILE A 559 -21.52 2.67 27.83
N TRP A 560 -21.43 3.98 27.64
CA TRP A 560 -20.42 4.56 26.76
C TRP A 560 -19.01 4.46 27.33
N SER A 561 -18.84 4.64 28.64
CA SER A 561 -17.53 4.46 29.27
C SER A 561 -16.99 3.03 29.13
N GLU A 562 -17.86 2.01 29.17
CA GLU A 562 -17.48 0.60 29.03
C GLU A 562 -17.36 0.18 27.56
N PHE A 563 -18.28 0.63 26.69
CA PHE A 563 -18.26 0.31 25.26
C PHE A 563 -17.03 0.90 24.55
N TRP A 564 -16.60 2.11 24.96
CA TRP A 564 -15.47 2.82 24.34
C TRP A 564 -14.15 2.63 25.07
N LYS A 565 -14.11 1.85 26.17
CA LYS A 565 -12.86 1.52 26.87
C LYS A 565 -11.95 0.75 25.92
N GLY A 566 -10.84 1.38 25.51
CA GLY A 566 -9.94 0.82 24.51
C GLY A 566 -10.32 1.12 23.05
N LEU A 567 -11.03 2.22 22.80
CA LEU A 567 -11.23 2.80 21.47
C LEU A 567 -10.59 4.19 21.44
N TYR A 568 -9.27 4.25 21.25
CA TYR A 568 -8.57 5.49 20.98
C TYR A 568 -8.80 5.89 19.52
N CYS A 569 -9.84 6.70 19.28
CA CYS A 569 -10.00 7.45 18.05
C CYS A 569 -10.15 8.92 18.44
N ASN A 570 -9.41 9.81 17.78
CA ASN A 570 -9.38 11.25 18.06
C ASN A 570 -10.69 12.00 17.71
N GLU A 571 -11.77 11.29 17.36
CA GLU A 571 -13.10 11.86 17.10
C GLU A 571 -14.17 11.13 17.93
N PRO A 572 -15.04 11.86 18.68
CA PRO A 572 -16.09 11.25 19.47
C PRO A 572 -17.17 10.65 18.58
N ILE A 573 -17.56 9.40 18.86
CA ILE A 573 -18.69 8.75 18.19
C ILE A 573 -19.99 9.45 18.59
N GLN A 574 -20.88 9.61 17.63
CA GLN A 574 -22.11 10.37 17.79
C GLN A 574 -23.18 9.51 18.48
N VAL A 575 -23.66 10.02 19.61
CA VAL A 575 -24.71 9.40 20.42
C VAL A 575 -25.98 10.22 20.29
N HIS A 576 -27.08 9.56 19.94
CA HIS A 576 -28.41 10.17 19.84
C HIS A 576 -29.41 9.49 20.78
N ARG A 577 -30.25 10.30 21.44
CA ARG A 577 -31.36 9.80 22.29
C ARG A 577 -32.64 9.71 21.45
N LEU A 578 -33.22 8.52 21.35
CA LEU A 578 -34.49 8.28 20.68
C LEU A 578 -35.64 8.23 21.70
N CYS A 579 -36.63 9.10 21.52
CA CYS A 579 -37.79 9.23 22.41
C CYS A 579 -39.05 8.53 21.84
N ASP A 580 -38.87 7.52 20.98
CA ASP A 580 -39.94 6.75 20.31
C ASP A 580 -41.02 7.58 19.58
N THR A 581 -40.73 8.83 19.23
CA THR A 581 -41.58 9.69 18.38
C THR A 581 -41.16 9.66 16.91
N ILE A 582 -42.07 10.07 16.01
CA ILE A 582 -41.76 10.25 14.58
C ILE A 582 -40.65 11.29 14.41
N GLU A 583 -40.71 12.40 15.14
CA GLU A 583 -39.77 13.52 15.04
C GLU A 583 -38.36 13.09 15.44
N SER A 584 -38.23 12.31 16.53
CA SER A 584 -36.93 11.83 17.01
C SER A 584 -36.31 10.80 16.08
N ALA A 585 -37.11 9.89 15.50
CA ALA A 585 -36.61 8.94 14.50
C ALA A 585 -36.12 9.65 13.22
N TRP A 586 -36.87 10.67 12.76
CA TRP A 586 -36.47 11.47 11.60
C TRP A 586 -35.27 12.38 11.86
N ALA A 587 -35.06 12.83 13.10
CA ALA A 587 -33.85 13.58 13.46
C ALA A 587 -32.60 12.70 13.31
N VAL A 588 -32.65 11.45 13.77
CA VAL A 588 -31.56 10.47 13.57
C VAL A 588 -31.35 10.18 12.08
N LEU A 589 -32.43 9.97 11.31
CA LEU A 589 -32.31 9.72 9.87
C LEU A 589 -31.67 10.89 9.12
N ARG A 590 -32.14 12.12 9.35
CA ARG A 590 -31.56 13.33 8.73
C ARG A 590 -30.09 13.47 9.08
N PHE A 591 -29.77 13.23 10.34
CA PHE A 591 -28.39 13.26 10.81
C PHE A 591 -27.50 12.27 10.03
N ILE A 592 -27.97 11.03 9.86
CA ILE A 592 -27.28 10.00 9.06
C ILE A 592 -27.07 10.49 7.62
N THR A 593 -28.14 10.92 6.96
CA THR A 593 -28.10 11.27 5.53
C THR A 593 -27.21 12.48 5.27
N THR A 594 -27.24 13.50 6.14
CA THR A 594 -26.35 14.67 6.05
C THR A 594 -24.88 14.27 6.29
N SER A 595 -24.62 13.42 7.29
CA SER A 595 -23.26 12.98 7.60
C SER A 595 -22.65 12.14 6.48
N VAL A 596 -23.44 11.24 5.90
CA VAL A 596 -23.03 10.41 4.74
C VAL A 596 -22.76 11.28 3.51
N ALA A 597 -23.61 12.27 3.23
CA ALA A 597 -23.43 13.18 2.09
C ALA A 597 -22.16 14.03 2.21
N GLN A 598 -21.82 14.49 3.43
CA GLN A 598 -20.62 15.29 3.67
C GLN A 598 -19.32 14.47 3.67
N ARG A 599 -19.40 13.17 3.99
CA ARG A 599 -18.24 12.29 4.13
C ARG A 599 -18.51 10.91 3.50
N PRO A 600 -18.62 10.81 2.16
CA PRO A 600 -18.81 9.53 1.49
C PRO A 600 -17.55 8.68 1.65
N SER A 601 -17.63 7.62 2.45
CA SER A 601 -16.52 6.69 2.65
C SER A 601 -16.76 5.42 1.82
N THR A 602 -15.72 4.99 1.11
CA THR A 602 -15.75 3.82 0.21
C THR A 602 -15.05 2.60 0.82
N ASP A 603 -14.62 2.70 2.07
CA ASP A 603 -13.95 1.60 2.77
C ASP A 603 -14.96 0.49 3.12
N PRO A 604 -14.69 -0.79 2.79
CA PRO A 604 -15.52 -1.88 3.25
C PRO A 604 -15.32 -2.13 4.76
N LEU A 605 -16.35 -2.67 5.40
CA LEU A 605 -16.29 -3.18 6.77
C LEU A 605 -15.30 -4.34 6.87
N THR A 606 -14.74 -4.59 8.06
CA THR A 606 -13.79 -5.71 8.26
C THR A 606 -14.40 -7.04 7.82
N ILE A 607 -15.66 -7.32 8.18
CA ILE A 607 -16.32 -8.58 7.79
C ILE A 607 -16.43 -8.74 6.27
N GLN A 608 -16.66 -7.64 5.54
CA GLN A 608 -16.75 -7.63 4.08
C GLN A 608 -15.37 -7.90 3.47
N LYS A 609 -14.30 -7.33 4.04
CA LYS A 609 -12.91 -7.62 3.62
C LYS A 609 -12.55 -9.08 3.90
N GLU A 610 -12.92 -9.61 5.05
CA GLU A 610 -12.59 -10.98 5.46
C GLU A 610 -13.27 -12.02 4.57
N ILE A 611 -14.56 -11.85 4.28
CA ILE A 611 -15.34 -12.83 3.52
C ILE A 611 -15.18 -12.64 2.01
N VAL A 612 -15.33 -11.41 1.51
CA VAL A 612 -15.36 -11.13 0.06
C VAL A 612 -13.96 -11.01 -0.53
N VAL A 613 -13.05 -10.31 0.17
CA VAL A 613 -11.70 -10.03 -0.37
C VAL A 613 -10.70 -11.14 -0.01
N LYS A 614 -10.75 -11.64 1.22
CA LYS A 614 -9.80 -12.65 1.73
C LYS A 614 -10.32 -14.09 1.63
N GLY A 615 -11.58 -14.30 1.26
CA GLY A 615 -12.18 -15.64 1.12
C GLY A 615 -12.22 -16.47 2.39
N LYS A 616 -12.22 -15.84 3.58
CA LYS A 616 -12.29 -16.56 4.85
C LYS A 616 -13.66 -17.22 5.03
N ALA A 617 -13.68 -18.42 5.64
CA ALA A 617 -14.92 -18.98 6.16
C ALA A 617 -15.44 -18.12 7.33
N LEU A 618 -16.76 -18.12 7.57
CA LEU A 618 -17.36 -17.29 8.62
C LEU A 618 -16.70 -17.51 9.98
N MET A 619 -16.40 -18.76 10.35
CA MET A 619 -15.82 -19.11 11.64
C MET A 619 -14.39 -18.56 11.84
N ASP A 620 -13.69 -18.23 10.75
CA ASP A 620 -12.32 -17.66 10.76
C ASP A 620 -12.31 -16.12 10.80
N THR A 621 -13.50 -15.51 10.81
CA THR A 621 -13.64 -14.06 10.92
C THR A 621 -13.42 -13.60 12.36
N GLU A 622 -12.88 -12.39 12.52
CA GLU A 622 -12.67 -11.84 13.87
C GLU A 622 -13.99 -11.73 14.67
N ALA A 623 -15.10 -11.45 13.98
CA ALA A 623 -16.42 -11.37 14.60
C ALA A 623 -16.90 -12.73 15.12
N ALA A 624 -16.74 -13.80 14.35
CA ALA A 624 -17.13 -15.15 14.76
C ALA A 624 -16.25 -15.71 15.88
N GLN A 625 -14.94 -15.44 15.85
CA GLN A 625 -14.02 -15.82 16.92
C GLN A 625 -14.39 -15.15 18.25
N VAL A 626 -14.74 -13.86 18.22
CA VAL A 626 -15.23 -13.16 19.40
C VAL A 626 -16.56 -13.74 19.87
N LEU A 627 -17.49 -14.01 18.97
CA LEU A 627 -18.78 -14.63 19.31
C LEU A 627 -18.59 -16.02 19.98
N ALA A 628 -17.71 -16.85 19.41
CA ALA A 628 -17.35 -18.17 19.97
C ALA A 628 -16.80 -18.05 21.39
N SER A 629 -15.86 -17.10 21.60
CA SER A 629 -15.22 -16.89 22.90
C SER A 629 -16.20 -16.42 23.98
N VAL A 630 -17.28 -15.72 23.60
CA VAL A 630 -18.30 -15.27 24.54
C VAL A 630 -19.19 -16.44 24.91
N LEU A 631 -19.67 -17.18 23.91
CA LEU A 631 -20.64 -18.25 24.12
C LEU A 631 -20.04 -19.41 24.93
N SER A 632 -18.75 -19.72 24.74
CA SER A 632 -18.05 -20.73 25.54
C SER A 632 -17.84 -20.34 27.01
N ASN A 633 -17.86 -19.06 27.35
CA ASN A 633 -17.70 -18.55 28.71
C ASN A 633 -19.03 -18.40 29.48
N GLN A 634 -20.16 -18.85 28.91
CA GLN A 634 -21.46 -18.83 29.59
C GLN A 634 -21.75 -20.07 30.44
N ASP A 635 -21.06 -21.19 30.20
CA ASP A 635 -21.30 -22.46 30.92
C ASP A 635 -20.69 -22.53 32.33
N ASP A 636 -19.71 -21.68 32.64
CA ASP A 636 -19.13 -21.61 33.98
C ASP A 636 -19.74 -20.43 34.74
N GLY A 637 -20.62 -20.73 35.70
CA GLY A 637 -21.29 -19.75 36.59
C GLY A 637 -20.37 -18.90 37.50
N LYS A 638 -19.12 -18.63 37.09
CA LYS A 638 -18.16 -17.76 37.75
C LYS A 638 -18.03 -16.46 36.99
N ARG A 639 -18.25 -15.33 37.68
CA ARG A 639 -17.95 -13.99 37.17
C ARG A 639 -16.45 -13.88 36.85
N THR A 640 -16.07 -14.01 35.59
CA THR A 640 -14.70 -13.79 35.11
C THR A 640 -14.52 -12.35 34.67
N TYR A 641 -13.50 -11.69 35.23
CA TYR A 641 -13.01 -10.39 34.81
C TYR A 641 -12.18 -10.57 33.54
N PHE A 642 -12.60 -9.97 32.43
CA PHE A 642 -11.81 -9.93 31.19
C PHE A 642 -10.96 -8.65 31.18
N PRO A 643 -9.63 -8.74 31.05
CA PRO A 643 -8.79 -7.55 30.95
C PRO A 643 -9.12 -6.75 29.68
N PRO A 644 -8.97 -5.41 29.70
CA PRO A 644 -9.19 -4.58 28.52
C PRO A 644 -8.19 -4.96 27.41
N ASP A 645 -8.68 -4.99 26.16
CA ASP A 645 -7.84 -5.10 24.97
C ASP A 645 -6.73 -4.05 25.06
N ARG A 646 -5.46 -4.48 25.04
CA ARG A 646 -4.33 -3.55 24.97
C ARG A 646 -4.40 -2.83 23.63
N VAL A 647 -4.95 -1.62 23.64
CA VAL A 647 -4.79 -0.70 22.53
C VAL A 647 -3.34 -0.27 22.50
N ASN A 648 -2.71 -0.44 21.33
CA ASN A 648 -1.42 0.17 21.03
C ASN A 648 -1.57 1.70 21.13
N LEU A 649 -1.15 2.25 22.27
CA LEU A 649 -1.28 3.66 22.65
C LEU A 649 -0.25 4.58 21.96
N GLN A 650 0.43 4.12 20.91
CA GLN A 650 1.54 4.85 20.30
C GLN A 650 1.17 5.77 19.13
N ALA A 651 -0.09 5.84 18.70
CA ALA A 651 -0.47 6.68 17.55
C ALA A 651 -1.00 8.09 17.89
N SER A 652 -1.14 8.48 19.16
CA SER A 652 -1.76 9.78 19.54
C SER A 652 -0.87 10.73 20.35
N PHE A 653 0.41 10.43 20.59
CA PHE A 653 1.31 11.31 21.35
C PHE A 653 2.07 12.36 20.51
N LEU A 654 1.80 12.44 19.20
CA LEU A 654 2.58 13.25 18.24
C LEU A 654 1.86 14.49 17.69
N ALA A 655 0.76 14.93 18.31
CA ALA A 655 0.01 16.12 17.87
C ALA A 655 -0.11 17.24 18.92
N LEU A 656 0.65 17.19 20.03
CA LEU A 656 0.55 18.18 21.12
C LEU A 656 1.89 18.68 21.65
N VAL A 657 2.90 18.79 20.78
CA VAL A 657 4.12 19.56 21.05
C VAL A 657 4.49 20.35 19.80
N TYR A 658 3.73 21.41 19.52
CA TYR A 658 4.11 22.47 18.59
C TYR A 658 3.40 23.77 18.98
N VAL A 659 3.68 24.27 20.18
CA VAL A 659 3.45 25.66 20.57
C VAL A 659 4.57 26.06 21.54
N ASP A 660 5.22 27.18 21.23
CA ASP A 660 6.19 27.96 22.01
C ASP A 660 7.54 27.33 22.38
N VAL A 661 8.58 27.65 21.58
CA VAL A 661 9.80 28.34 22.07
C VAL A 661 10.40 29.17 20.91
N PHE A 662 9.91 30.39 20.72
CA PHE A 662 10.76 31.51 20.32
C PHE A 662 11.03 32.30 21.60
N ASP A 663 12.22 32.12 22.18
CA ASP A 663 12.99 33.14 22.90
C ASP A 663 14.25 32.51 23.52
N TYR A 664 15.37 33.23 23.36
CA TYR A 664 16.78 32.97 23.70
C TYR A 664 17.66 32.22 22.70
#